data_AF-A0A7S4L984-F1
#
_entry.id   AF-A0A7S4L984-F1
#
_cell.length_a   1.000
_cell.length_b   1.000
_cell.length_c   1.000
_cell.angle_alpha   90.00
_cell.angle_beta   90.00
_cell.angle_gamma   90.00
#
_symmetry.space_group_name_H-M   'P 1'
#
loop_
_entity.id
_entity.type
_entity.pdbx_description
1 polymer ?
#
loop_
_entity_poly.entity_id
_entity_poly.type
_entity_poly.pdbx_seq_one_letter_code
_entity_poly.pdbx_strand_id
1 'polypeptide(L)'
;MKPSELVDRCIECYKSFQPNKMTLDSHLELFLAQIDCSDEGDAVFIRQVVYGSMRYKKLIKVLLTALYFKHGTEVSREDYNLYMVFAYITLIRLEDMSVPIFRRFVFAQDAQKMFVFLSFLFNAQTLNKWMKEEWCRLYDEQFVEDELIAKLLRNLPEVSDIIERLRDLASTKDEDDIGEGDKVKRQLPTTKVEPFNLSKPRPRMLPEPFAIKLENPYKKPIPESVKNPDGDGTLKKVEEARKKAREETLSKHSKSKGPELEIEKLSSKKVVRAGKYKDALAQEHEKLLEEQTRFIPPQPTNPQPALKAAENSSIRLNTAAVLREDALFRKKQQEEAALIKKYESELRDDSEYYEWQARMRQEDELRRLQEIEQRRVQMILTDQNAKEARIQNERENQKFAADMRKEAEAFRAMSRAEREQLLQEKRLLVDDVKAAEKNVRPAIEAVLEAKTMLGIELREESKRLEEEAKAKRAKEEEERMEIVRQIRALESVPVDRTVQFDPTSVSESSRHVLEAMSMAELLERLEMVKQQAKEQEEERRKEIILTKQAREEDLVTRVKTIHQVREIRKKDAKEQRMRKLKKAEEEKELRLRVRNEAQLKLQEEIEMKRKARIEEDEKLRKEMEMIEIKKQFLAAGAAQMEEKKFRDLEAGAERKLRDRQARERLEHQAYLASMQEEEKNRKKVLKLREKTRKEFVREYDERVREGVAAMVDALATTHAEKRRIVEQTRDFESTLKDKQIVSDPNKHMTNVKSILSARNLRSSHLKGSLVPSRSSVRDDLADRSTAHVELGRSYRGLPYRTEEVL
;
A
#
# COMPACT_ATOMS: atom_id res chain seq x y z
N MET A 1 12.47 -52.22 -26.61
CA MET A 1 11.52 -51.52 -25.71
C MET A 1 11.85 -50.02 -25.74
N LYS A 2 11.17 -49.14 -24.99
CA LYS A 2 11.66 -47.75 -24.82
C LYS A 2 12.90 -47.71 -23.90
N PRO A 3 13.80 -46.73 -24.01
CA PRO A 3 14.99 -46.66 -23.16
C PRO A 3 14.70 -46.49 -21.66
N SER A 4 13.57 -45.86 -21.30
CA SER A 4 13.07 -45.81 -19.92
C SER A 4 12.67 -47.20 -19.42
N GLU A 5 11.77 -47.87 -20.14
CA GLU A 5 11.27 -49.21 -19.84
C GLU A 5 12.42 -50.22 -19.64
N LEU A 6 13.49 -50.15 -20.44
CA LEU A 6 14.68 -51.00 -20.28
C LEU A 6 15.43 -50.76 -18.95
N VAL A 7 15.58 -49.50 -18.55
CA VAL A 7 16.19 -49.15 -17.26
C VAL A 7 15.30 -49.64 -16.11
N ASP A 8 13.99 -49.47 -16.24
CA ASP A 8 13.03 -49.94 -15.24
C ASP A 8 13.07 -51.48 -15.10
N ARG A 9 13.14 -52.23 -16.21
CA ARG A 9 13.35 -53.70 -16.18
C ARG A 9 14.68 -54.09 -15.52
N CYS A 10 15.76 -53.34 -15.73
CA CYS A 10 17.04 -53.57 -15.04
C CYS A 10 16.90 -53.36 -13.52
N ILE A 11 16.17 -52.32 -13.11
CA ILE A 11 15.90 -52.01 -11.70
C ILE A 11 14.98 -53.07 -11.06
N GLU A 12 13.94 -53.52 -11.77
CA GLU A 12 13.07 -54.64 -11.35
C GLU A 12 13.86 -55.94 -11.15
N CYS A 13 14.70 -56.30 -12.12
CA CYS A 13 15.54 -57.50 -12.06
C CYS A 13 16.52 -57.44 -10.86
N TYR A 14 17.14 -56.29 -10.64
CA TYR A 14 18.06 -56.11 -9.51
C TYR A 14 17.33 -56.12 -8.15
N LYS A 15 16.09 -55.59 -8.08
CA LYS A 15 15.24 -55.64 -6.87
C LYS A 15 14.71 -57.03 -6.54
N SER A 16 14.40 -57.84 -7.56
CA SER A 16 13.85 -59.20 -7.39
C SER A 16 14.92 -60.25 -7.04
N PHE A 17 16.19 -60.01 -7.38
CA PHE A 17 17.28 -60.94 -7.11
C PHE A 17 17.51 -61.23 -5.62
N GLN A 18 17.49 -62.52 -5.25
CA GLN A 18 17.72 -62.99 -3.88
C GLN A 18 18.97 -63.90 -3.82
N PRO A 19 20.15 -63.36 -3.44
CA PRO A 19 21.44 -64.07 -3.48
C PRO A 19 21.49 -65.40 -2.71
N ASN A 20 20.62 -65.57 -1.71
CA ASN A 20 20.58 -66.75 -0.84
C ASN A 20 19.73 -67.90 -1.42
N LYS A 21 19.07 -67.71 -2.57
CA LYS A 21 18.15 -68.71 -3.16
C LYS A 21 18.58 -69.21 -4.54
N MET A 22 19.21 -68.37 -5.35
CA MET A 22 19.52 -68.67 -6.75
C MET A 22 20.75 -67.89 -7.22
N THR A 23 21.45 -68.43 -8.22
CA THR A 23 22.54 -67.77 -8.95
C THR A 23 22.01 -66.57 -9.75
N LEU A 24 22.89 -65.62 -10.06
CA LEU A 24 22.50 -64.42 -10.82
C LEU A 24 22.09 -64.76 -12.26
N ASP A 25 22.79 -65.72 -12.88
CA ASP A 25 22.54 -66.11 -14.27
C ASP A 25 21.19 -66.81 -14.43
N SER A 26 20.87 -67.79 -13.57
CA SER A 26 19.56 -68.45 -13.57
C SER A 26 18.41 -67.52 -13.14
N HIS A 27 18.69 -66.48 -12.34
CA HIS A 27 17.72 -65.41 -12.11
C HIS A 27 17.46 -64.60 -13.37
N LEU A 28 18.51 -64.24 -14.11
CA LEU A 28 18.38 -63.50 -15.37
C LEU A 28 17.66 -64.31 -16.44
N GLU A 29 17.90 -65.63 -16.52
CA GLU A 29 17.16 -66.54 -17.41
C GLU A 29 15.67 -66.60 -17.07
N LEU A 30 15.31 -66.82 -15.79
CA LEU A 30 13.91 -66.85 -15.37
C LEU A 30 13.21 -65.48 -15.49
N PHE A 31 13.91 -64.38 -15.25
CA PHE A 31 13.36 -63.02 -15.40
C PHE A 31 13.15 -62.65 -16.87
N LEU A 32 14.09 -63.00 -17.75
CA LEU A 32 13.93 -62.82 -19.20
C LEU A 32 12.88 -63.76 -19.81
N ALA A 33 12.60 -64.91 -19.19
CA ALA A 33 11.47 -65.77 -19.56
C ALA A 33 10.11 -65.29 -19.02
N GLN A 34 10.09 -64.30 -18.11
CA GLN A 34 8.87 -63.67 -17.59
C GLN A 34 8.50 -62.35 -18.29
N ILE A 35 9.41 -61.80 -19.10
CA ILE A 35 9.16 -60.61 -19.92
C ILE A 35 9.18 -61.04 -21.38
N ASP A 36 8.09 -60.78 -22.10
CA ASP A 36 7.99 -61.02 -23.55
C ASP A 36 8.93 -60.09 -24.35
N CYS A 37 10.23 -60.39 -24.30
CA CYS A 37 11.29 -59.67 -25.00
C CYS A 37 11.29 -60.07 -26.48
N SER A 38 10.53 -59.36 -27.32
CA SER A 38 10.48 -59.61 -28.77
C SER A 38 11.78 -59.27 -29.52
N ASP A 39 12.77 -58.67 -28.85
CA ASP A 39 14.08 -58.30 -29.39
C ASP A 39 15.20 -58.91 -28.51
N GLU A 40 16.09 -59.67 -29.13
CA GLU A 40 17.24 -60.29 -28.46
C GLU A 40 18.23 -59.23 -27.92
N GLY A 41 18.32 -58.07 -28.57
CA GLY A 41 19.18 -56.96 -28.15
C GLY A 41 18.79 -56.38 -26.79
N ASP A 42 17.49 -56.21 -26.53
CA ASP A 42 16.96 -55.78 -25.24
C ASP A 42 17.31 -56.78 -24.13
N ALA A 43 17.14 -58.08 -24.40
CA ALA A 43 17.42 -59.15 -23.45
C ALA A 43 18.92 -59.25 -23.11
N VAL A 44 19.79 -59.08 -24.11
CA VAL A 44 21.25 -59.00 -23.92
C VAL A 44 21.64 -57.75 -23.12
N PHE A 45 21.03 -56.59 -23.40
CA PHE A 45 21.28 -55.36 -22.64
C PHE A 45 20.94 -55.52 -21.15
N ILE A 46 19.73 -56.01 -20.82
CA ILE A 46 19.30 -56.23 -19.44
C ILE A 46 20.25 -57.20 -18.72
N ARG A 47 20.60 -58.33 -19.37
CA ARG A 47 21.55 -59.32 -18.83
C ARG A 47 22.90 -58.69 -18.49
N GLN A 48 23.48 -57.93 -19.42
CA GLN A 48 24.78 -57.31 -19.24
C GLN A 48 24.77 -56.20 -18.17
N VAL A 49 23.75 -55.34 -18.14
CA VAL A 49 23.64 -54.23 -17.19
C VAL A 49 23.46 -54.74 -15.76
N VAL A 50 22.56 -55.70 -15.52
CA VAL A 50 22.33 -56.23 -14.17
C VAL A 50 23.55 -57.01 -13.66
N TYR A 51 24.16 -57.83 -14.53
CA TYR A 51 25.40 -58.56 -14.19
C TYR A 51 26.56 -57.60 -13.90
N GLY A 52 26.71 -56.55 -14.72
CA GLY A 52 27.70 -55.50 -14.56
C GLY A 52 27.54 -54.70 -13.26
N SER A 53 26.34 -54.21 -12.98
CA SER A 53 26.01 -53.52 -11.72
C SER A 53 26.28 -54.38 -10.48
N MET A 54 26.11 -55.70 -10.57
CA MET A 54 26.47 -56.65 -9.50
C MET A 54 27.98 -56.90 -9.40
N ARG A 55 28.68 -57.07 -10.52
CA ARG A 55 30.15 -57.30 -10.58
C ARG A 55 30.94 -56.09 -10.05
N TYR A 56 30.56 -54.88 -10.49
CA TYR A 56 31.22 -53.62 -10.09
C TYR A 56 30.57 -52.94 -8.88
N LYS A 57 29.70 -53.65 -8.14
CA LYS A 57 28.95 -53.15 -6.98
C LYS A 57 29.80 -52.49 -5.90
N LYS A 58 31.06 -52.92 -5.72
CA LYS A 58 32.02 -52.25 -4.80
C LYS A 58 32.43 -50.86 -5.31
N LEU A 59 32.89 -50.78 -6.56
CA LEU A 59 33.27 -49.53 -7.25
C LEU A 59 32.12 -48.51 -7.25
N ILE A 60 30.94 -48.98 -7.66
CA ILE A 60 29.71 -48.18 -7.76
C ILE A 60 29.25 -47.72 -6.37
N LYS A 61 29.34 -48.56 -5.33
CA LYS A 61 28.99 -48.16 -3.96
C LYS A 61 29.85 -46.99 -3.46
N VAL A 62 31.13 -46.91 -3.82
CA VAL A 62 31.97 -45.74 -3.49
C VAL A 62 31.38 -44.48 -4.15
N LEU A 63 31.12 -44.51 -5.46
CA LEU A 63 30.52 -43.37 -6.19
C LEU A 63 29.16 -42.95 -5.60
N LEU A 64 28.28 -43.89 -5.29
CA LEU A 64 26.97 -43.57 -4.71
C LEU A 64 27.10 -43.00 -3.29
N THR A 65 27.97 -43.59 -2.45
CA THR A 65 28.23 -43.04 -1.10
C THR A 65 28.77 -41.61 -1.19
N ALA A 66 29.62 -41.34 -2.20
CA ALA A 66 30.17 -40.03 -2.46
C ALA A 66 29.13 -39.01 -2.99
N LEU A 67 28.24 -39.43 -3.89
CA LEU A 67 27.11 -38.65 -4.40
C LEU A 67 26.16 -38.25 -3.26
N TYR A 68 25.67 -39.23 -2.49
CA TYR A 68 24.75 -38.99 -1.37
C TYR A 68 25.38 -38.18 -0.22
N PHE A 69 26.70 -38.15 -0.09
CA PHE A 69 27.39 -37.30 0.88
C PHE A 69 27.44 -35.83 0.44
N LYS A 70 27.60 -35.53 -0.86
CA LYS A 70 27.68 -34.14 -1.37
C LYS A 70 26.32 -33.55 -1.76
N HIS A 71 25.47 -34.34 -2.42
CA HIS A 71 24.19 -33.91 -2.98
C HIS A 71 22.99 -34.52 -2.22
N GLY A 72 23.16 -34.81 -0.92
CA GLY A 72 22.16 -35.50 -0.09
C GLY A 72 20.83 -34.75 0.13
N THR A 73 20.73 -33.48 -0.31
CA THR A 73 19.51 -32.67 -0.36
C THR A 73 18.79 -32.72 -1.72
N GLU A 74 19.53 -33.02 -2.80
CA GLU A 74 19.04 -33.02 -4.18
C GLU A 74 18.69 -34.44 -4.66
N VAL A 75 19.23 -35.47 -4.00
CA VAL A 75 19.19 -36.86 -4.47
C VAL A 75 18.38 -37.75 -3.52
N SER A 76 17.22 -38.25 -3.98
CA SER A 76 16.40 -39.20 -3.20
C SER A 76 17.08 -40.56 -3.03
N ARG A 77 16.84 -41.22 -1.90
CA ARG A 77 17.32 -42.59 -1.62
C ARG A 77 16.57 -43.67 -2.40
N GLU A 78 15.38 -43.38 -2.89
CA GLU A 78 14.57 -44.32 -3.68
C GLU A 78 15.23 -44.61 -5.04
N ASP A 79 15.87 -43.58 -5.60
CA ASP A 79 16.64 -43.62 -6.84
C ASP A 79 18.00 -44.34 -6.73
N TYR A 80 18.37 -44.90 -5.56
CA TYR A 80 19.67 -45.56 -5.36
C TYR A 80 19.97 -46.64 -6.41
N ASN A 81 18.94 -47.36 -6.87
CA ASN A 81 19.08 -48.39 -7.91
C ASN A 81 19.18 -47.78 -9.33
N LEU A 82 18.53 -46.63 -9.57
CA LEU A 82 18.64 -45.87 -10.83
C LEU A 82 20.09 -45.39 -11.00
N TYR A 83 20.64 -44.73 -9.99
CA TYR A 83 22.04 -44.28 -10.03
C TYR A 83 23.03 -45.44 -10.03
N MET A 84 22.70 -46.62 -9.51
CA MET A 84 23.55 -47.81 -9.63
C MET A 84 23.65 -48.33 -11.07
N VAL A 85 22.51 -48.38 -11.77
CA VAL A 85 22.45 -48.75 -13.19
C VAL A 85 23.20 -47.71 -14.02
N PHE A 86 22.92 -46.42 -13.82
CA PHE A 86 23.61 -45.35 -14.56
C PHE A 86 25.11 -45.26 -14.24
N ALA A 87 25.54 -45.54 -13.01
CA ALA A 87 26.96 -45.61 -12.65
C ALA A 87 27.69 -46.79 -13.28
N TYR A 88 27.05 -47.94 -13.48
CA TYR A 88 27.64 -49.00 -14.29
C TYR A 88 27.77 -48.55 -15.76
N ILE A 89 26.70 -47.93 -16.30
CA ILE A 89 26.66 -47.48 -17.69
C ILE A 89 27.73 -46.41 -17.96
N THR A 90 27.90 -45.41 -17.09
CA THR A 90 28.89 -44.33 -17.29
C THR A 90 30.33 -44.74 -16.99
N LEU A 91 30.59 -45.52 -15.93
CA LEU A 91 31.96 -45.87 -15.54
C LEU A 91 32.59 -46.95 -16.45
N ILE A 92 31.78 -47.88 -16.96
CA ILE A 92 32.29 -49.10 -17.63
C ILE A 92 31.80 -49.24 -19.07
N ARG A 93 30.63 -48.69 -19.43
CA ARG A 93 29.96 -48.96 -20.73
C ARG A 93 29.78 -47.75 -21.65
N LEU A 94 30.32 -46.58 -21.29
CA LEU A 94 30.15 -45.36 -22.07
C LEU A 94 30.81 -45.45 -23.46
N GLU A 95 31.97 -46.09 -23.56
CA GLU A 95 32.66 -46.35 -24.83
C GLU A 95 31.94 -47.47 -25.63
N ASP A 96 31.71 -48.64 -25.01
CA ASP A 96 30.99 -49.80 -25.60
C ASP A 96 29.63 -49.42 -26.23
N MET A 97 28.87 -48.55 -25.56
CA MET A 97 27.54 -48.11 -26.00
C MET A 97 27.58 -46.93 -26.98
N SER A 98 28.68 -46.18 -27.03
CA SER A 98 28.80 -44.83 -27.58
C SER A 98 27.91 -43.76 -26.91
N VAL A 99 28.41 -42.52 -26.88
CA VAL A 99 27.72 -41.37 -26.28
C VAL A 99 26.34 -41.08 -26.91
N PRO A 100 26.11 -41.23 -28.23
CA PRO A 100 24.77 -41.04 -28.82
C PRO A 100 23.69 -42.01 -28.31
N ILE A 101 24.03 -43.27 -27.99
CA ILE A 101 23.06 -44.21 -27.41
C ILE A 101 22.89 -43.91 -25.91
N PHE A 102 23.99 -43.69 -25.19
CA PHE A 102 23.95 -43.25 -23.80
C PHE A 102 23.05 -42.02 -23.59
N ARG A 103 23.16 -41.02 -24.48
CA ARG A 103 22.31 -39.82 -24.52
C ARG A 103 20.82 -40.15 -24.59
N ARG A 104 20.40 -41.21 -25.31
CA ARG A 104 18.99 -41.63 -25.40
C ARG A 104 18.48 -42.24 -24.09
N PHE A 105 19.33 -42.94 -23.34
CA PHE A 105 18.97 -43.44 -22.01
C PHE A 105 18.88 -42.30 -20.98
N VAL A 106 19.82 -41.35 -21.03
CA VAL A 106 19.84 -40.18 -20.14
C VAL A 106 18.61 -39.28 -20.33
N PHE A 107 18.25 -38.91 -21.56
CA PHE A 107 17.06 -38.09 -21.82
C PHE A 107 15.71 -38.85 -21.72
N ALA A 108 15.73 -40.16 -21.49
CA ALA A 108 14.53 -40.94 -21.17
C ALA A 108 14.24 -41.01 -19.66
N GLN A 109 15.09 -40.40 -18.83
CA GLN A 109 14.95 -40.31 -17.38
C GLN A 109 14.77 -38.86 -16.94
N ASP A 110 14.51 -38.63 -15.65
CA ASP A 110 14.30 -37.27 -15.16
C ASP A 110 15.56 -36.38 -15.32
N ALA A 111 15.35 -35.19 -15.90
CA ALA A 111 16.41 -34.26 -16.25
C ALA A 111 17.18 -33.74 -15.02
N GLN A 112 16.50 -33.46 -13.90
CA GLN A 112 17.14 -32.94 -12.69
C GLN A 112 18.00 -34.03 -12.03
N LYS A 113 17.47 -35.25 -11.90
CA LYS A 113 18.21 -36.43 -11.40
C LYS A 113 19.46 -36.70 -12.22
N MET A 114 19.36 -36.71 -13.55
CA MET A 114 20.50 -36.95 -14.43
C MET A 114 21.48 -35.78 -14.45
N PHE A 115 21.00 -34.53 -14.38
CA PHE A 115 21.85 -33.33 -14.31
C PHE A 115 22.76 -33.37 -13.07
N VAL A 116 22.21 -33.63 -11.89
CA VAL A 116 22.97 -33.71 -10.63
C VAL A 116 23.98 -34.86 -10.67
N PHE A 117 23.55 -36.05 -11.13
CA PHE A 117 24.42 -37.23 -11.23
C PHE A 117 25.62 -37.02 -12.16
N LEU A 118 25.40 -36.50 -13.37
CA LEU A 118 26.47 -36.28 -14.35
C LEU A 118 27.37 -35.09 -13.98
N SER A 119 26.80 -34.02 -13.44
CA SER A 119 27.58 -32.87 -12.92
C SER A 119 28.48 -33.26 -11.74
N PHE A 120 28.04 -34.21 -10.90
CA PHE A 120 28.87 -34.77 -9.83
C PHE A 120 29.98 -35.68 -10.35
N LEU A 121 29.65 -36.58 -11.30
CA LEU A 121 30.57 -37.59 -11.83
C LEU A 121 31.68 -36.99 -12.70
N PHE A 122 31.37 -36.05 -13.60
CA PHE A 122 32.35 -35.46 -14.53
C PHE A 122 33.14 -34.29 -13.92
N ASN A 123 32.98 -34.02 -12.62
CA ASN A 123 33.74 -32.97 -11.93
C ASN A 123 35.18 -33.45 -11.64
N ALA A 124 36.14 -32.96 -12.43
CA ALA A 124 37.56 -33.31 -12.30
C ALA A 124 38.14 -33.10 -10.87
N GLN A 125 37.59 -32.17 -10.07
CA GLN A 125 38.04 -31.97 -8.69
C GLN A 125 37.51 -33.03 -7.71
N THR A 126 36.34 -33.63 -7.97
CA THR A 126 35.82 -34.75 -7.14
C THR A 126 36.49 -36.06 -7.53
N LEU A 127 36.67 -36.29 -8.83
CA LEU A 127 37.38 -37.44 -9.38
C LEU A 127 38.80 -37.54 -8.84
N ASN A 128 39.65 -36.55 -9.15
CA ASN A 128 41.09 -36.68 -8.94
C ASN A 128 41.52 -36.58 -7.47
N LYS A 129 40.73 -35.92 -6.60
CA LYS A 129 41.08 -35.74 -5.19
C LYS A 129 40.48 -36.76 -4.23
N TRP A 130 39.30 -37.32 -4.52
CA TRP A 130 38.61 -38.17 -3.55
C TRP A 130 38.13 -39.50 -4.13
N MET A 131 37.59 -39.51 -5.35
CA MET A 131 37.24 -40.78 -5.99
C MET A 131 38.47 -41.63 -6.29
N LYS A 132 39.58 -41.02 -6.75
CA LYS A 132 40.85 -41.72 -6.96
C LYS A 132 41.31 -42.44 -5.68
N GLU A 133 41.42 -41.72 -4.56
CA GLU A 133 41.90 -42.30 -3.29
C GLU A 133 41.05 -43.48 -2.79
N GLU A 134 39.72 -43.40 -2.91
CA GLU A 134 38.82 -44.47 -2.47
C GLU A 134 38.73 -45.63 -3.47
N TRP A 135 38.93 -45.38 -4.76
CA TRP A 135 39.00 -46.43 -5.79
C TRP A 135 40.34 -47.18 -5.78
N CYS A 136 41.47 -46.50 -5.54
CA CYS A 136 42.79 -47.12 -5.39
C CYS A 136 42.92 -48.04 -4.15
N ARG A 137 41.94 -48.01 -3.23
CA ARG A 137 41.81 -48.99 -2.13
C ARG A 137 41.10 -50.29 -2.55
N LEU A 138 40.57 -50.35 -3.77
CA LEU A 138 39.75 -51.46 -4.28
C LEU A 138 40.28 -52.05 -5.60
N TYR A 139 41.01 -51.25 -6.39
CA TYR A 139 41.59 -51.59 -7.69
C TYR A 139 42.97 -50.95 -7.81
N ASP A 140 43.83 -51.48 -8.69
CA ASP A 140 45.18 -50.97 -8.90
C ASP A 140 45.17 -49.54 -9.49
N GLU A 141 46.14 -48.71 -9.09
CA GLU A 141 46.17 -47.28 -9.46
C GLU A 141 46.17 -47.05 -10.98
N GLN A 142 46.90 -47.86 -11.74
CA GLN A 142 46.91 -47.83 -13.21
C GLN A 142 45.50 -48.05 -13.81
N PHE A 143 44.72 -48.98 -13.26
CA PHE A 143 43.33 -49.20 -13.70
C PHE A 143 42.42 -48.02 -13.33
N VAL A 144 42.64 -47.39 -12.18
CA VAL A 144 41.86 -46.22 -11.76
C VAL A 144 42.19 -44.99 -12.61
N GLU A 145 43.44 -44.78 -13.00
CA GLU A 145 43.85 -43.64 -13.84
C GLU A 145 43.53 -43.87 -15.32
N ASP A 146 44.04 -44.95 -15.93
CA ASP A 146 43.97 -45.16 -17.39
C ASP A 146 42.61 -45.68 -17.88
N GLU A 147 41.94 -46.54 -17.09
CA GLU A 147 40.68 -47.19 -17.49
C GLU A 147 39.43 -46.54 -16.89
N LEU A 148 39.49 -45.88 -15.72
CA LEU A 148 38.34 -45.17 -15.16
C LEU A 148 38.40 -43.65 -15.40
N ILE A 149 39.40 -42.97 -14.84
CA ILE A 149 39.45 -41.49 -14.86
C ILE A 149 39.72 -40.97 -16.28
N ALA A 150 40.68 -41.54 -17.00
CA ALA A 150 40.99 -41.09 -18.36
C ALA A 150 39.82 -41.33 -19.33
N LYS A 151 39.03 -42.40 -19.19
CA LYS A 151 37.84 -42.64 -20.02
C LYS A 151 36.73 -41.62 -19.75
N LEU A 152 36.49 -41.27 -18.48
CA LEU A 152 35.58 -40.17 -18.14
C LEU A 152 36.07 -38.83 -18.72
N LEU A 153 37.37 -38.52 -18.62
CA LEU A 153 37.93 -37.26 -19.13
C LEU A 153 37.94 -37.18 -20.67
N ARG A 154 38.12 -38.31 -21.38
CA ARG A 154 38.02 -38.37 -22.86
C ARG A 154 36.61 -38.09 -23.36
N ASN A 155 35.59 -38.63 -22.68
CA ASN A 155 34.18 -38.46 -23.06
C ASN A 155 33.56 -37.16 -22.50
N LEU A 156 34.26 -36.44 -21.62
CA LEU A 156 33.82 -35.19 -20.99
C LEU A 156 33.26 -34.15 -21.98
N PRO A 157 33.88 -33.81 -23.14
CA PRO A 157 33.34 -32.79 -24.04
C PRO A 157 31.98 -33.15 -24.65
N GLU A 158 31.76 -34.43 -25.01
CA GLU A 158 30.46 -34.87 -25.54
C GLU A 158 29.40 -34.98 -24.42
N VAL A 159 29.81 -35.26 -23.18
CA VAL A 159 28.91 -35.31 -22.03
C VAL A 159 28.62 -33.92 -21.44
N SER A 160 29.50 -32.91 -21.56
CA SER A 160 29.14 -31.51 -21.24
C SER A 160 28.00 -31.01 -22.12
N ASP A 161 27.99 -31.39 -23.40
CA ASP A 161 26.92 -31.14 -24.37
C ASP A 161 25.57 -31.77 -23.96
N ILE A 162 25.60 -32.78 -23.08
CA ILE A 162 24.43 -33.41 -22.46
C ILE A 162 24.09 -32.71 -21.13
N ILE A 163 25.08 -32.40 -20.29
CA ILE A 163 24.90 -31.73 -18.99
C ILE A 163 24.31 -30.32 -19.16
N GLU A 164 24.71 -29.55 -20.16
CA GLU A 164 24.12 -28.23 -20.44
C GLU A 164 22.66 -28.35 -20.88
N ARG A 165 22.35 -29.24 -21.83
CA ARG A 165 20.95 -29.47 -22.25
C ARG A 165 20.07 -30.05 -21.13
N LEU A 166 20.64 -30.84 -20.22
CA LEU A 166 19.95 -31.30 -19.00
C LEU A 166 19.73 -30.16 -18.00
N ARG A 167 20.66 -29.21 -17.89
CA ARG A 167 20.48 -28.00 -17.08
C ARG A 167 19.33 -27.17 -17.61
N ASP A 168 19.28 -26.94 -18.91
CA ASP A 168 18.18 -26.19 -19.55
C ASP A 168 16.84 -26.88 -19.28
N LEU A 169 16.74 -28.19 -19.55
CA LEU A 169 15.54 -29.00 -19.32
C LEU A 169 15.16 -29.17 -17.83
N ALA A 170 16.11 -29.04 -16.90
CA ALA A 170 15.82 -29.00 -15.48
C ALA A 170 15.35 -27.60 -15.05
N SER A 171 15.89 -26.54 -15.64
CA SER A 171 15.56 -25.16 -15.31
C SER A 171 14.22 -24.69 -15.89
N THR A 172 13.73 -25.25 -17.01
CA THR A 172 12.38 -24.92 -17.52
C THR A 172 11.28 -25.58 -16.70
N LYS A 173 11.53 -26.76 -16.11
CA LYS A 173 10.55 -27.45 -15.24
C LYS A 173 10.07 -26.60 -14.06
N ASP A 174 10.94 -25.76 -13.50
CA ASP A 174 10.59 -24.85 -12.40
C ASP A 174 9.69 -23.67 -12.84
N GLU A 175 9.58 -23.38 -14.15
CA GLU A 175 8.59 -22.42 -14.71
C GLU A 175 7.36 -23.12 -15.32
N ASP A 176 7.51 -24.32 -15.89
CA ASP A 176 6.46 -25.04 -16.63
C ASP A 176 5.36 -25.67 -15.74
N ASP A 177 5.62 -25.90 -14.44
CA ASP A 177 4.62 -26.48 -13.50
C ASP A 177 3.57 -25.45 -13.01
N ILE A 178 3.46 -24.29 -13.68
CA ILE A 178 2.34 -23.33 -13.60
C ILE A 178 1.65 -23.17 -14.97
N GLY A 179 1.16 -24.29 -15.52
CA GLY A 179 0.02 -24.30 -16.44
C GLY A 179 0.29 -23.97 -17.91
N GLU A 180 0.73 -24.99 -18.65
CA GLU A 180 0.20 -25.35 -19.98
C GLU A 180 0.17 -24.24 -21.07
N GLY A 181 1.21 -24.14 -21.91
CA GLY A 181 1.14 -23.29 -23.12
C GLY A 181 2.43 -23.10 -23.93
N ASP A 182 2.81 -24.08 -24.74
CA ASP A 182 3.96 -24.07 -25.68
C ASP A 182 4.09 -22.77 -26.51
N LYS A 183 5.27 -22.14 -26.48
CA LYS A 183 5.56 -20.80 -27.07
C LYS A 183 6.33 -20.87 -28.40
N VAL A 184 5.71 -21.42 -29.44
CA VAL A 184 6.16 -21.16 -30.81
C VAL A 184 5.91 -19.68 -31.16
N LYS A 185 6.97 -18.98 -31.59
CA LYS A 185 6.97 -17.53 -31.87
C LYS A 185 5.89 -17.11 -32.88
N ARG A 186 4.80 -16.52 -32.39
CA ARG A 186 3.85 -15.74 -33.19
C ARG A 186 3.88 -14.28 -32.73
N GLN A 187 3.93 -13.35 -33.68
CA GLN A 187 3.71 -11.93 -33.39
C GLN A 187 2.20 -11.72 -33.21
N LEU A 188 1.76 -11.31 -32.02
CA LEU A 188 0.36 -10.95 -31.77
C LEU A 188 0.12 -9.45 -32.03
N PRO A 189 -1.07 -9.06 -32.52
CA PRO A 189 -1.45 -7.66 -32.70
C PRO A 189 -1.62 -6.95 -31.34
N THR A 190 -1.51 -5.62 -31.34
CA THR A 190 -1.61 -4.77 -30.15
C THR A 190 -2.89 -5.04 -29.34
N THR A 191 -2.72 -5.50 -28.11
CA THR A 191 -3.79 -5.88 -27.19
C THR A 191 -4.72 -4.71 -26.87
N LYS A 192 -6.03 -4.87 -27.11
CA LYS A 192 -7.06 -3.99 -26.54
C LYS A 192 -7.36 -4.44 -25.12
N VAL A 193 -7.51 -3.51 -24.19
CA VAL A 193 -7.76 -3.81 -22.77
C VAL A 193 -9.23 -4.20 -22.56
N GLU A 194 -9.51 -5.49 -22.46
CA GLU A 194 -10.75 -5.96 -21.84
C GLU A 194 -10.58 -6.00 -20.30
N PRO A 195 -11.57 -5.50 -19.53
CA PRO A 195 -11.48 -5.52 -18.07
C PRO A 195 -11.62 -6.94 -17.52
N PHE A 196 -10.83 -7.26 -16.50
CA PHE A 196 -10.80 -8.59 -15.88
C PHE A 196 -12.15 -8.97 -15.26
N ASN A 197 -12.58 -10.21 -15.50
CA ASN A 197 -13.76 -10.79 -14.87
C ASN A 197 -13.49 -11.07 -13.39
N LEU A 198 -13.76 -10.07 -12.53
CA LEU A 198 -13.93 -10.27 -11.09
C LEU A 198 -14.88 -11.44 -10.85
N SER A 199 -14.39 -12.45 -10.14
CA SER A 199 -15.17 -13.63 -9.77
C SER A 199 -16.31 -13.24 -8.82
N LYS A 200 -17.46 -12.89 -9.40
CA LYS A 200 -18.69 -12.63 -8.64
C LYS A 200 -18.97 -13.86 -7.78
N PRO A 201 -19.06 -13.73 -6.43
CA PRO A 201 -19.31 -14.88 -5.58
C PRO A 201 -20.62 -15.53 -6.02
N ARG A 202 -20.64 -16.87 -6.16
CA ARG A 202 -21.80 -17.61 -6.69
C ARG A 202 -23.06 -17.11 -5.95
N PRO A 203 -24.05 -16.52 -6.65
CA PRO A 203 -25.23 -15.99 -5.99
C PRO A 203 -25.91 -17.13 -5.23
N ARG A 204 -26.30 -16.89 -3.98
CA ARG A 204 -26.97 -17.91 -3.19
C ARG A 204 -28.27 -18.26 -3.91
N MET A 205 -28.38 -19.50 -4.38
CA MET A 205 -29.63 -20.06 -4.90
C MET A 205 -30.69 -19.87 -3.81
N LEU A 206 -31.65 -18.99 -4.06
CA LEU A 206 -32.86 -18.95 -3.25
C LEU A 206 -33.64 -20.25 -3.54
N PRO A 207 -34.27 -20.89 -2.54
CA PRO A 207 -35.14 -22.03 -2.79
C PRO A 207 -36.20 -21.66 -3.83
N GLU A 208 -36.52 -22.58 -4.73
CA GLU A 208 -37.53 -22.33 -5.76
C GLU A 208 -38.86 -21.93 -5.11
N PRO A 209 -39.50 -20.82 -5.54
CA PRO A 209 -40.76 -20.39 -4.96
C PRO A 209 -41.83 -21.42 -5.29
N PHE A 210 -42.40 -22.04 -4.26
CA PHE A 210 -43.49 -23.00 -4.42
C PHE A 210 -44.64 -22.35 -5.22
N ALA A 211 -45.17 -23.06 -6.21
CA ALA A 211 -46.15 -22.53 -7.13
C ALA A 211 -47.47 -22.16 -6.41
N ILE A 212 -47.64 -20.88 -6.09
CA ILE A 212 -48.89 -20.35 -5.55
C ILE A 212 -49.97 -20.50 -6.64
N LYS A 213 -51.05 -21.24 -6.32
CA LYS A 213 -52.19 -21.40 -7.21
C LYS A 213 -52.87 -20.05 -7.44
N LEU A 214 -52.62 -19.45 -8.60
CA LEU A 214 -53.26 -18.22 -9.05
C LEU A 214 -54.72 -18.49 -9.44
N GLU A 215 -55.61 -18.44 -8.44
CA GLU A 215 -57.04 -18.27 -8.69
C GLU A 215 -57.29 -16.88 -9.31
N ASN A 216 -58.07 -16.82 -10.40
CA ASN A 216 -58.31 -15.58 -11.15
C ASN A 216 -58.77 -14.42 -10.22
N PRO A 217 -58.01 -13.30 -10.13
CA PRO A 217 -58.26 -12.27 -9.13
C PRO A 217 -59.60 -11.55 -9.31
N TYR A 218 -60.14 -11.52 -10.53
CA TYR A 218 -61.42 -10.90 -10.88
C TYR A 218 -62.68 -11.59 -10.33
N LYS A 219 -62.55 -12.66 -9.53
CA LYS A 219 -63.69 -13.34 -8.86
C LYS A 219 -63.78 -13.13 -7.35
N LYS A 220 -62.90 -12.34 -6.73
CA LYS A 220 -63.01 -12.02 -5.29
C LYS A 220 -63.80 -10.71 -5.13
N PRO A 221 -64.99 -10.71 -4.48
CA PRO A 221 -65.75 -9.48 -4.26
C PRO A 221 -64.95 -8.51 -3.38
N ILE A 222 -65.13 -7.21 -3.61
CA ILE A 222 -64.39 -6.16 -2.90
C ILE A 222 -64.65 -6.28 -1.39
N PRO A 223 -63.63 -6.39 -0.53
CA PRO A 223 -63.80 -6.55 0.91
C PRO A 223 -64.61 -5.41 1.54
N GLU A 224 -65.53 -5.73 2.44
CA GLU A 224 -66.39 -4.72 3.10
C GLU A 224 -65.62 -3.79 4.03
N SER A 225 -64.39 -4.13 4.41
CA SER A 225 -63.45 -3.24 5.10
C SER A 225 -63.06 -1.99 4.28
N VAL A 226 -63.33 -1.96 2.96
CA VAL A 226 -63.19 -0.75 2.14
C VAL A 226 -64.39 0.20 2.27
N LYS A 227 -65.55 -0.28 2.77
CA LYS A 227 -66.76 0.53 2.96
C LYS A 227 -66.81 1.25 4.30
N ASN A 228 -66.29 0.62 5.37
CA ASN A 228 -66.39 1.11 6.75
C ASN A 228 -65.00 1.20 7.41
N PRO A 229 -64.33 2.38 7.43
CA PRO A 229 -62.96 2.53 7.95
C PRO A 229 -62.82 2.23 9.46
N ASP A 230 -63.81 2.64 10.26
CA ASP A 230 -63.71 2.66 11.73
C ASP A 230 -64.20 1.36 12.41
N GLY A 231 -64.49 0.30 11.64
CA GLY A 231 -65.41 -0.77 12.06
C GLY A 231 -64.85 -2.08 12.65
N ASP A 232 -63.60 -2.48 12.37
CA ASP A 232 -63.10 -3.83 12.76
C ASP A 232 -61.75 -3.79 13.50
N GLY A 233 -61.65 -4.59 14.56
CA GLY A 233 -60.54 -4.71 15.52
C GLY A 233 -59.26 -5.34 14.98
N THR A 234 -58.92 -5.06 13.72
CA THR A 234 -57.69 -5.46 13.01
C THR A 234 -56.43 -5.15 13.79
N LEU A 235 -56.33 -3.95 14.41
CA LEU A 235 -55.18 -3.56 15.23
C LEU A 235 -54.93 -4.53 16.39
N LYS A 236 -55.99 -4.93 17.14
CA LYS A 236 -55.87 -5.89 18.25
C LYS A 236 -55.40 -7.26 17.77
N LYS A 237 -55.96 -7.75 16.65
CA LYS A 237 -55.55 -9.01 15.99
C LYS A 237 -54.06 -8.96 15.56
N VAL A 238 -53.57 -7.81 15.10
CA VAL A 238 -52.16 -7.59 14.75
C VAL A 238 -51.24 -7.51 15.98
N GLU A 239 -51.69 -6.91 17.09
CA GLU A 239 -50.93 -6.89 18.35
C GLU A 239 -50.83 -8.27 19.00
N GLU A 240 -51.91 -9.07 18.96
CA GLU A 240 -51.91 -10.47 19.43
C GLU A 240 -50.97 -11.35 18.59
N ALA A 241 -50.97 -11.17 17.26
CA ALA A 241 -50.01 -11.84 16.38
C ALA A 241 -48.56 -11.43 16.70
N ARG A 242 -48.30 -10.15 16.97
CA ARG A 242 -46.98 -9.65 17.39
C ARG A 242 -46.55 -10.21 18.75
N LYS A 243 -47.46 -10.36 19.72
CA LYS A 243 -47.19 -11.02 21.00
C LYS A 243 -46.79 -12.49 20.81
N LYS A 244 -47.61 -13.28 20.09
CA LYS A 244 -47.29 -14.70 19.81
C LYS A 244 -45.96 -14.87 19.09
N ALA A 245 -45.65 -14.04 18.09
CA ALA A 245 -44.35 -14.07 17.42
C ALA A 245 -43.16 -13.76 18.36
N ARG A 246 -43.36 -12.87 19.34
CA ARG A 246 -42.35 -12.54 20.37
C ARG A 246 -42.17 -13.69 21.38
N GLU A 247 -43.25 -14.34 21.78
CA GLU A 247 -43.23 -15.52 22.65
C GLU A 247 -42.60 -16.75 21.95
N GLU A 248 -42.87 -16.93 20.66
CA GLU A 248 -42.17 -17.93 19.84
C GLU A 248 -40.68 -17.66 19.70
N THR A 249 -40.26 -16.40 19.50
CA THR A 249 -38.82 -16.10 19.47
C THR A 249 -38.16 -16.32 20.82
N LEU A 250 -38.80 -15.92 21.93
CA LEU A 250 -38.28 -16.16 23.28
C LEU A 250 -38.16 -17.66 23.62
N SER A 251 -39.17 -18.47 23.25
CA SER A 251 -39.15 -19.93 23.46
C SER A 251 -38.21 -20.70 22.52
N LYS A 252 -37.82 -20.12 21.39
CA LYS A 252 -36.72 -20.62 20.54
C LYS A 252 -35.35 -20.30 21.17
N HIS A 253 -35.17 -19.10 21.74
CA HIS A 253 -33.93 -18.71 22.42
C HIS A 253 -33.72 -19.41 23.78
N SER A 254 -34.79 -19.71 24.54
CA SER A 254 -34.66 -20.47 25.79
C SER A 254 -34.25 -21.93 25.56
N LYS A 255 -34.59 -22.50 24.41
CA LYS A 255 -34.15 -23.84 23.96
C LYS A 255 -32.76 -23.84 23.33
N SER A 256 -32.19 -22.68 23.00
CA SER A 256 -30.85 -22.56 22.39
C SER A 256 -29.78 -22.08 23.37
N LYS A 257 -29.89 -22.44 24.65
CA LYS A 257 -28.68 -22.54 25.49
C LYS A 257 -27.83 -23.69 24.95
N GLY A 258 -26.68 -23.37 24.36
CA GLY A 258 -25.62 -24.37 24.16
C GLY A 258 -25.11 -24.90 25.51
N PRO A 259 -24.24 -25.94 25.51
CA PRO A 259 -23.63 -26.43 26.74
C PRO A 259 -22.95 -25.28 27.47
N GLU A 260 -23.37 -25.05 28.72
CA GLU A 260 -22.90 -23.94 29.52
C GLU A 260 -21.47 -24.26 29.97
N LEU A 261 -20.49 -23.65 29.30
CA LEU A 261 -19.10 -23.74 29.72
C LEU A 261 -18.99 -23.18 31.14
N GLU A 262 -18.76 -24.06 32.10
CA GLU A 262 -18.50 -23.70 33.50
C GLU A 262 -17.13 -23.02 33.59
N ILE A 263 -17.09 -21.74 33.22
CA ILE A 263 -15.99 -20.85 33.54
C ILE A 263 -15.99 -20.71 35.06
N GLU A 264 -15.11 -21.44 35.74
CA GLU A 264 -14.86 -21.28 37.16
C GLU A 264 -14.67 -19.79 37.47
N LYS A 265 -15.51 -19.26 38.36
CA LYS A 265 -15.49 -17.83 38.71
C LYS A 265 -14.26 -17.55 39.56
N LEU A 266 -13.16 -17.24 38.87
CA LEU A 266 -11.87 -16.84 39.43
C LEU A 266 -12.05 -15.95 40.66
N SER A 267 -11.45 -16.37 41.78
CA SER A 267 -11.56 -15.69 43.06
C SER A 267 -11.19 -14.21 42.92
N SER A 268 -12.06 -13.32 43.41
CA SER A 268 -12.01 -11.86 43.23
C SER A 268 -10.79 -11.15 43.85
N LYS A 269 -9.79 -11.90 44.35
CA LYS A 269 -8.71 -11.42 45.20
C LYS A 269 -7.37 -11.14 44.47
N LYS A 270 -7.33 -11.20 43.14
CA LYS A 270 -6.14 -10.88 42.32
C LYS A 270 -6.47 -9.99 41.12
N VAL A 271 -6.63 -8.68 41.36
CA VAL A 271 -6.66 -7.67 40.29
C VAL A 271 -5.24 -7.47 39.75
N VAL A 272 -4.87 -8.22 38.72
CA VAL A 272 -3.59 -8.06 37.99
C VAL A 272 -3.85 -7.34 36.66
N ARG A 273 -3.05 -6.30 36.39
CA ARG A 273 -3.22 -5.39 35.24
C ARG A 273 -3.19 -6.16 33.92
N ALA A 274 -4.22 -5.98 33.08
CA ALA A 274 -4.63 -6.93 32.02
C ALA A 274 -3.57 -7.36 30.98
N GLY A 275 -2.49 -6.61 30.77
CA GLY A 275 -1.36 -7.06 29.94
C GLY A 275 -0.67 -8.30 30.53
N LYS A 276 -0.23 -8.20 31.80
CA LYS A 276 0.51 -9.28 32.48
C LYS A 276 -0.29 -10.58 32.62
N TYR A 277 -1.62 -10.52 32.55
CA TYR A 277 -2.46 -11.71 32.60
C TYR A 277 -2.48 -12.46 31.26
N LYS A 278 -2.36 -11.76 30.12
CA LYS A 278 -2.13 -12.39 28.82
C LYS A 278 -0.74 -13.02 28.76
N ASP A 279 0.28 -12.32 29.26
CA ASP A 279 1.66 -12.84 29.30
C ASP A 279 1.76 -14.09 30.19
N ALA A 280 1.07 -14.10 31.33
CA ALA A 280 0.98 -15.26 32.23
C ALA A 280 0.21 -16.44 31.59
N LEU A 281 -0.95 -16.20 30.99
CA LEU A 281 -1.69 -17.25 30.27
C LEU A 281 -0.92 -17.79 29.07
N ALA A 282 -0.17 -16.94 28.36
CA ALA A 282 0.72 -17.39 27.29
C ALA A 282 1.83 -18.29 27.86
N GLN A 283 2.48 -17.89 28.97
CA GLN A 283 3.50 -18.72 29.64
C GLN A 283 2.95 -20.02 30.24
N GLU A 284 1.70 -20.05 30.71
CA GLU A 284 1.06 -21.28 31.19
C GLU A 284 0.66 -22.19 30.03
N HIS A 285 0.15 -21.65 28.92
CA HIS A 285 -0.13 -22.43 27.71
C HIS A 285 1.15 -22.90 27.00
N GLU A 286 2.22 -22.11 27.03
CA GLU A 286 3.54 -22.46 26.51
C GLU A 286 4.19 -23.53 27.38
N LYS A 287 4.06 -23.48 28.71
CA LYS A 287 4.45 -24.58 29.62
C LYS A 287 3.62 -25.85 29.40
N LEU A 288 2.30 -25.75 29.22
CA LEU A 288 1.45 -26.90 28.90
C LEU A 288 1.85 -27.52 27.56
N LEU A 289 2.21 -26.71 26.56
CA LEU A 289 2.81 -27.19 25.32
C LEU A 289 4.20 -27.80 25.55
N GLU A 290 5.08 -27.21 26.36
CA GLU A 290 6.37 -27.82 26.72
C GLU A 290 6.19 -29.14 27.48
N GLU A 291 5.15 -29.29 28.31
CA GLU A 291 4.86 -30.53 29.04
C GLU A 291 4.24 -31.62 28.14
N GLN A 292 3.39 -31.23 27.18
CA GLN A 292 2.82 -32.15 26.19
C GLN A 292 3.80 -32.54 25.07
N THR A 293 4.68 -31.62 24.65
CA THR A 293 5.69 -31.84 23.59
C THR A 293 7.06 -32.22 24.14
N ARG A 294 7.25 -32.23 25.48
CA ARG A 294 8.40 -32.86 26.12
C ARG A 294 8.42 -34.33 25.71
N PHE A 295 9.36 -34.64 24.84
CA PHE A 295 9.80 -36.01 24.62
C PHE A 295 10.27 -36.57 25.96
N ILE A 296 9.40 -37.32 26.64
CA ILE A 296 9.77 -38.14 27.78
C ILE A 296 10.62 -39.27 27.19
N PRO A 297 11.96 -39.27 27.38
CA PRO A 297 12.75 -40.40 26.93
C PRO A 297 12.22 -41.64 27.67
N PRO A 298 12.04 -42.79 27.00
CA PRO A 298 11.49 -43.97 27.64
C PRO A 298 12.37 -44.32 28.84
N GLN A 299 11.83 -44.13 30.04
CA GLN A 299 12.53 -44.38 31.29
C GLN A 299 13.01 -45.84 31.24
N PRO A 300 14.34 -46.11 31.27
CA PRO A 300 14.85 -47.45 31.02
C PRO A 300 14.29 -48.38 32.09
N THR A 301 13.39 -49.27 31.67
CA THR A 301 12.56 -50.12 32.54
C THR A 301 13.46 -50.89 33.48
N ASN A 302 13.55 -50.42 34.73
CA ASN A 302 14.72 -50.66 35.58
C ASN A 302 14.98 -52.17 35.73
N PRO A 303 16.02 -52.76 35.08
CA PRO A 303 16.14 -54.22 34.91
C PRO A 303 16.60 -54.94 36.17
N GLN A 304 16.59 -54.24 37.31
CA GLN A 304 17.14 -54.67 38.58
C GLN A 304 16.39 -55.80 39.31
N PRO A 305 15.07 -56.07 39.12
CA PRO A 305 14.45 -57.25 39.71
C PRO A 305 15.08 -58.56 39.17
N ALA A 306 15.18 -58.67 37.84
CA ALA A 306 15.74 -59.85 37.19
C ALA A 306 17.26 -59.97 37.40
N LEU A 307 18.00 -58.87 37.33
CA LEU A 307 19.45 -58.88 37.54
C LEU A 307 19.84 -59.21 38.99
N LYS A 308 19.13 -58.70 40.01
CA LYS A 308 19.38 -59.05 41.42
C LYS A 308 19.03 -60.50 41.74
N ALA A 309 18.04 -61.08 41.06
CA ALA A 309 17.77 -62.52 41.14
C ALA A 309 18.93 -63.34 40.56
N ALA A 310 19.50 -62.91 39.43
CA ALA A 310 20.65 -63.57 38.80
C ALA A 310 21.96 -63.44 39.62
N GLU A 311 22.18 -62.32 40.32
CA GLU A 311 23.35 -62.12 41.20
C GLU A 311 23.35 -63.06 42.42
N ASN A 312 22.17 -63.43 42.94
CA ASN A 312 22.02 -64.31 44.11
C ASN A 312 21.84 -65.79 43.75
N SER A 313 21.52 -66.13 42.49
CA SER A 313 21.43 -67.51 42.04
C SER A 313 22.83 -68.12 41.85
N SER A 314 23.15 -69.18 42.60
CA SER A 314 24.39 -69.95 42.49
C SER A 314 24.42 -70.85 41.24
N ILE A 315 24.24 -70.24 40.07
CA ILE A 315 24.25 -70.92 38.76
C ILE A 315 25.61 -71.62 38.59
N ARG A 316 25.60 -72.96 38.65
CA ARG A 316 26.74 -73.80 38.28
C ARG A 316 27.17 -73.43 36.86
N LEU A 317 28.30 -72.74 36.73
CA LEU A 317 28.81 -72.29 35.43
C LEU A 317 28.95 -73.48 34.48
N ASN A 318 28.16 -73.49 33.41
CA ASN A 318 28.32 -74.49 32.36
C ASN A 318 29.74 -74.42 31.80
N THR A 319 30.35 -75.58 31.55
CA THR A 319 31.76 -75.69 31.09
C THR A 319 32.00 -74.87 29.82
N ALA A 320 31.05 -74.86 28.89
CA ALA A 320 31.08 -74.03 27.69
C ALA A 320 31.07 -72.50 27.97
N ALA A 321 30.49 -72.04 29.08
CA ALA A 321 30.54 -70.62 29.47
C ALA A 321 31.93 -70.25 30.02
N VAL A 322 32.50 -71.09 30.88
CA VAL A 322 33.89 -70.95 31.38
C VAL A 322 34.87 -70.87 30.21
N LEU A 323 34.78 -71.81 29.25
CA LEU A 323 35.68 -71.86 28.10
C LEU A 323 35.51 -70.65 27.15
N ARG A 324 34.29 -70.11 26.99
CA ARG A 324 34.05 -68.88 26.21
C ARG A 324 34.64 -67.64 26.88
N GLU A 325 34.49 -67.48 28.20
CA GLU A 325 35.08 -66.35 28.93
C GLU A 325 36.60 -66.44 29.01
N ASP A 326 37.17 -67.63 29.19
CA ASP A 326 38.61 -67.88 29.12
C ASP A 326 39.16 -67.55 27.72
N ALA A 327 38.52 -68.01 26.65
CA ALA A 327 38.93 -67.68 25.28
C ALA A 327 38.87 -66.16 25.00
N LEU A 328 37.82 -65.46 25.47
CA LEU A 328 37.72 -64.00 25.36
C LEU A 328 38.76 -63.26 26.23
N PHE A 329 39.17 -63.83 27.37
CA PHE A 329 40.25 -63.27 28.19
C PHE A 329 41.62 -63.47 27.52
N ARG A 330 41.93 -64.69 27.06
CA ARG A 330 43.17 -65.00 26.33
C ARG A 330 43.30 -64.16 25.06
N LYS A 331 42.21 -63.95 24.31
CA LYS A 331 42.22 -63.07 23.13
C LYS A 331 42.60 -61.62 23.50
N LYS A 332 42.11 -61.11 24.64
CA LYS A 332 42.51 -59.78 25.13
C LYS A 332 43.94 -59.73 25.62
N GLN A 333 44.42 -60.75 26.35
CA GLN A 333 45.84 -60.82 26.71
C GLN A 333 46.75 -60.95 25.48
N GLN A 334 46.29 -61.58 24.40
CA GLN A 334 47.00 -61.62 23.11
C GLN A 334 46.98 -60.26 22.41
N GLU A 335 45.87 -59.51 22.47
CA GLU A 335 45.78 -58.13 21.95
C GLU A 335 46.68 -57.17 22.75
N GLU A 336 46.66 -57.25 24.08
CA GLU A 336 47.50 -56.48 25.00
C GLU A 336 48.99 -56.83 24.82
N ALA A 337 49.34 -58.12 24.75
CA ALA A 337 50.71 -58.57 24.52
C ALA A 337 51.20 -58.29 23.08
N ALA A 338 50.30 -58.25 22.08
CA ALA A 338 50.65 -57.81 20.73
C ALA A 338 50.90 -56.30 20.66
N LEU A 339 50.16 -55.50 21.43
CA LEU A 339 50.42 -54.06 21.57
C LEU A 339 51.75 -53.78 22.27
N ILE A 340 52.03 -54.48 23.37
CA ILE A 340 53.33 -54.41 24.06
C ILE A 340 54.45 -54.83 23.10
N LYS A 341 54.31 -55.94 22.37
CA LYS A 341 55.29 -56.38 21.37
C LYS A 341 55.52 -55.38 20.23
N LYS A 342 54.50 -54.62 19.83
CA LYS A 342 54.67 -53.52 18.87
C LYS A 342 55.54 -52.42 19.46
N TYR A 343 55.25 -51.96 20.67
CA TYR A 343 56.09 -50.98 21.37
C TYR A 343 57.52 -51.49 21.58
N GLU A 344 57.70 -52.79 21.87
CA GLU A 344 59.02 -53.46 21.97
C GLU A 344 59.76 -53.56 20.61
N SER A 345 59.04 -53.66 19.48
CA SER A 345 59.64 -53.74 18.14
C SER A 345 59.84 -52.41 17.44
N GLU A 346 59.00 -51.42 17.74
CA GLU A 346 58.96 -50.10 17.09
C GLU A 346 59.67 -49.03 17.97
N LEU A 347 59.96 -49.36 19.24
CA LEU A 347 60.57 -48.48 20.27
C LEU A 347 59.86 -47.13 20.45
N ARG A 348 58.59 -47.08 20.07
CA ARG A 348 57.76 -45.88 19.98
C ARG A 348 56.48 -46.09 20.78
N ASP A 349 56.09 -45.07 21.54
CA ASP A 349 54.77 -45.01 22.16
C ASP A 349 53.84 -44.13 21.31
N ASP A 350 52.66 -44.67 20.98
CA ASP A 350 51.61 -43.93 20.28
C ASP A 350 50.70 -43.15 21.25
N SER A 351 50.86 -43.31 22.57
CA SER A 351 50.03 -42.64 23.58
C SER A 351 50.03 -41.12 23.41
N GLU A 352 51.20 -40.50 23.22
CA GLU A 352 51.34 -39.05 22.97
C GLU A 352 50.53 -38.59 21.75
N TYR A 353 50.49 -39.40 20.68
CA TYR A 353 49.71 -39.09 19.48
C TYR A 353 48.21 -39.18 19.75
N TYR A 354 47.75 -40.20 20.49
CA TYR A 354 46.34 -40.31 20.87
C TYR A 354 45.90 -39.23 21.86
N GLU A 355 46.76 -38.81 22.78
CA GLU A 355 46.49 -37.68 23.70
C GLU A 355 46.46 -36.35 22.95
N TRP A 356 47.41 -36.10 22.05
CA TRP A 356 47.39 -34.94 21.14
C TRP A 356 46.11 -34.93 20.30
N GLN A 357 45.74 -36.06 19.67
CA GLN A 357 44.54 -36.15 18.83
C GLN A 357 43.25 -36.02 19.65
N ALA A 358 43.25 -36.39 20.92
CA ALA A 358 42.14 -36.12 21.84
C ALA A 358 42.05 -34.63 22.20
N ARG A 359 43.19 -33.97 22.48
CA ARG A 359 43.26 -32.54 22.79
C ARG A 359 42.81 -31.69 21.60
N MET A 360 43.30 -31.98 20.38
CA MET A 360 42.88 -31.30 19.15
C MET A 360 41.37 -31.42 18.92
N ARG A 361 40.78 -32.62 19.14
CA ARG A 361 39.32 -32.80 19.07
C ARG A 361 38.56 -31.96 20.09
N GLN A 362 39.09 -31.80 21.31
CA GLN A 362 38.49 -30.92 22.32
C GLN A 362 38.63 -29.42 21.94
N GLU A 363 39.78 -29.00 21.38
CA GLU A 363 39.99 -27.64 20.87
C GLU A 363 39.01 -27.32 19.72
N ASP A 364 38.82 -28.24 18.78
CA ASP A 364 37.89 -28.07 17.65
C ASP A 364 36.41 -28.14 18.08
N GLU A 365 36.06 -28.97 19.07
CA GLU A 365 34.72 -28.93 19.68
C GLU A 365 34.44 -27.60 20.38
N LEU A 366 35.43 -27.02 21.08
CA LEU A 366 35.31 -25.70 21.70
C LEU A 366 35.16 -24.58 20.66
N ARG A 367 35.96 -24.60 19.58
CA ARG A 367 35.81 -23.66 18.45
C ARG A 367 34.42 -23.76 17.84
N ARG A 368 33.94 -24.98 17.56
CA ARG A 368 32.60 -25.23 17.02
C ARG A 368 31.48 -24.71 17.93
N LEU A 369 31.63 -24.84 19.25
CA LEU A 369 30.68 -24.28 20.22
C LEU A 369 30.69 -22.75 20.21
N GLN A 370 31.85 -22.12 20.12
CA GLN A 370 31.99 -20.67 19.99
C GLN A 370 31.36 -20.17 18.68
N GLU A 371 31.59 -20.84 17.55
CA GLU A 371 30.94 -20.51 16.27
C GLU A 371 29.41 -20.62 16.33
N ILE A 372 28.86 -21.66 16.99
CA ILE A 372 27.41 -21.85 17.11
C ILE A 372 26.77 -20.70 17.90
N GLU A 373 27.37 -20.29 19.01
CA GLU A 373 26.84 -19.16 19.79
C GLU A 373 27.12 -17.81 19.10
N GLN A 374 28.24 -17.62 18.38
CA GLN A 374 28.46 -16.45 17.53
C GLN A 374 27.40 -16.32 16.44
N ARG A 375 27.04 -17.41 15.75
CA ARG A 375 25.96 -17.42 14.74
C ARG A 375 24.59 -17.12 15.38
N ARG A 376 24.33 -17.59 16.60
CA ARG A 376 23.12 -17.21 17.37
C ARG A 376 23.10 -15.71 17.73
N VAL A 377 24.23 -15.15 18.16
CA VAL A 377 24.40 -13.72 18.44
C VAL A 377 24.13 -12.89 17.18
N GLN A 378 24.77 -13.24 16.06
CA GLN A 378 24.54 -12.61 14.76
C GLN A 378 23.08 -12.69 14.32
N MET A 379 22.43 -13.86 14.45
CA MET A 379 21.01 -14.04 14.13
C MET A 379 20.11 -13.08 14.93
N ILE A 380 20.31 -12.98 16.25
CA ILE A 380 19.54 -12.07 17.12
C ILE A 380 19.83 -10.60 16.80
N LEU A 381 21.06 -10.28 16.40
CA LEU A 381 21.45 -8.94 15.96
C LEU A 381 20.79 -8.57 14.62
N THR A 382 20.77 -9.48 13.64
CA THR A 382 20.06 -9.26 12.36
C THR A 382 18.55 -9.12 12.55
N ASP A 383 17.96 -9.90 13.46
CA ASP A 383 16.53 -9.84 13.76
C ASP A 383 16.14 -8.54 14.49
N GLN A 384 17.07 -7.92 15.21
CA GLN A 384 16.88 -6.56 15.76
C GLN A 384 17.13 -5.47 14.72
N ASN A 385 18.18 -5.56 13.89
CA ASN A 385 18.40 -4.64 12.77
C ASN A 385 17.19 -4.60 11.83
N ALA A 386 16.56 -5.74 11.55
CA ALA A 386 15.36 -5.84 10.71
C ALA A 386 14.13 -5.15 11.34
N LYS A 387 14.00 -5.20 12.68
CA LYS A 387 12.94 -4.49 13.42
C LYS A 387 13.22 -2.98 13.45
N GLU A 388 14.47 -2.57 13.59
CA GLU A 388 14.89 -1.17 13.49
C GLU A 388 14.64 -0.60 12.10
N ALA A 389 15.02 -1.32 11.04
CA ALA A 389 14.76 -0.92 9.65
C ALA A 389 13.26 -0.78 9.35
N ARG A 390 12.41 -1.69 9.85
CA ARG A 390 10.95 -1.54 9.74
C ARG A 390 10.44 -0.27 10.42
N ILE A 391 10.91 0.03 11.63
CA ILE A 391 10.51 1.25 12.36
C ILE A 391 10.97 2.52 11.64
N GLN A 392 12.17 2.53 11.05
CA GLN A 392 12.62 3.68 10.24
C GLN A 392 11.82 3.82 8.94
N ASN A 393 11.55 2.73 8.22
CA ASN A 393 10.68 2.74 7.04
C ASN A 393 9.25 3.22 7.39
N GLU A 394 8.71 2.86 8.55
CA GLU A 394 7.42 3.38 9.04
C GLU A 394 7.50 4.89 9.35
N ARG A 395 8.58 5.37 9.99
CA ARG A 395 8.82 6.80 10.24
C ARG A 395 8.97 7.60 8.93
N GLU A 396 9.66 7.05 7.94
CA GLU A 396 9.85 7.68 6.62
C GLU A 396 8.56 7.70 5.81
N ASN A 397 7.80 6.59 5.77
CA ASN A 397 6.48 6.56 5.16
C ASN A 397 5.50 7.55 5.82
N GLN A 398 5.59 7.76 7.14
CA GLN A 398 4.80 8.79 7.84
C GLN A 398 5.21 10.22 7.45
N LYS A 399 6.52 10.50 7.31
CA LYS A 399 7.02 11.80 6.79
C LYS A 399 6.52 12.03 5.37
N PHE A 400 6.77 11.09 4.46
CA PHE A 400 6.34 11.16 3.07
C PHE A 400 4.81 11.33 2.95
N ALA A 401 4.01 10.58 3.72
CA ALA A 401 2.56 10.74 3.74
C ALA A 401 2.10 12.10 4.33
N ALA A 402 2.89 12.73 5.20
CA ALA A 402 2.62 14.08 5.69
C ALA A 402 2.99 15.16 4.66
N ASP A 403 4.06 14.97 3.89
CA ASP A 403 4.47 15.88 2.82
C ASP A 403 3.52 15.79 1.62
N MET A 404 3.16 14.58 1.16
CA MET A 404 2.10 14.34 0.17
C MET A 404 0.75 14.96 0.57
N ARG A 405 0.45 15.08 1.88
CA ARG A 405 -0.76 15.79 2.36
C ARG A 405 -0.64 17.30 2.17
N LYS A 406 0.51 17.91 2.48
CA LYS A 406 0.77 19.35 2.24
C LYS A 406 0.64 19.68 0.75
N GLU A 407 1.23 18.85 -0.11
CA GLU A 407 1.14 19.00 -1.57
C GLU A 407 -0.31 18.86 -2.06
N ALA A 408 -1.04 17.84 -1.58
CA ALA A 408 -2.46 17.67 -1.90
C ALA A 408 -3.33 18.84 -1.38
N GLU A 409 -3.00 19.44 -0.24
CA GLU A 409 -3.69 20.62 0.30
C GLU A 409 -3.38 21.89 -0.51
N ALA A 410 -2.13 22.08 -0.94
CA ALA A 410 -1.74 23.15 -1.87
C ALA A 410 -2.45 23.00 -3.23
N PHE A 411 -2.47 21.80 -3.81
CA PHE A 411 -3.21 21.52 -5.04
C PHE A 411 -4.72 21.77 -4.88
N ARG A 412 -5.31 21.35 -3.74
CA ARG A 412 -6.71 21.67 -3.39
C ARG A 412 -6.97 23.15 -3.14
N ALA A 413 -5.95 23.97 -2.86
CA ALA A 413 -6.08 25.43 -2.79
C ALA A 413 -6.07 26.05 -4.19
N MET A 414 -5.13 25.63 -5.06
CA MET A 414 -5.10 26.04 -6.47
C MET A 414 -6.41 25.72 -7.18
N SER A 415 -6.88 24.47 -7.11
CA SER A 415 -8.17 24.07 -7.68
C SER A 415 -9.41 24.58 -6.94
N ARG A 416 -9.26 25.41 -5.89
CA ARG A 416 -10.34 26.25 -5.37
C ARG A 416 -10.31 27.63 -6.03
N ALA A 417 -9.14 28.27 -6.10
CA ALA A 417 -8.96 29.53 -6.83
C ALA A 417 -9.38 29.43 -8.30
N GLU A 418 -9.00 28.36 -9.01
CA GLU A 418 -9.43 28.09 -10.40
C GLU A 418 -10.96 27.98 -10.52
N ARG A 419 -11.62 27.32 -9.56
CA ARG A 419 -13.09 27.20 -9.54
C ARG A 419 -13.77 28.53 -9.24
N GLU A 420 -13.18 29.36 -8.38
CA GLU A 420 -13.69 30.70 -8.07
C GLU A 420 -13.55 31.65 -9.27
N GLN A 421 -12.44 31.57 -10.02
CA GLN A 421 -12.26 32.27 -11.30
C GLN A 421 -13.29 31.81 -12.35
N LEU A 422 -13.42 30.49 -12.57
CA LEU A 422 -14.43 29.93 -13.49
C LEU A 422 -15.87 30.26 -13.08
N LEU A 423 -16.15 30.49 -11.78
CA LEU A 423 -17.45 30.97 -11.30
C LEU A 423 -17.66 32.46 -11.55
N GLN A 424 -16.60 33.28 -11.54
CA GLN A 424 -16.67 34.69 -11.91
C GLN A 424 -16.91 34.84 -13.42
N GLU A 425 -16.14 34.12 -14.26
CA GLU A 425 -16.34 34.08 -15.71
C GLU A 425 -17.75 33.62 -16.09
N LYS A 426 -18.27 32.56 -15.45
CA LYS A 426 -19.63 32.07 -15.69
C LYS A 426 -20.72 33.03 -15.21
N ARG A 427 -20.46 33.89 -14.21
CA ARG A 427 -21.39 34.96 -13.82
C ARG A 427 -21.46 36.04 -14.90
N LEU A 428 -20.31 36.50 -15.40
CA LEU A 428 -20.25 37.46 -16.51
C LEU A 428 -20.99 36.93 -17.73
N LEU A 429 -20.70 35.69 -18.16
CA LEU A 429 -21.38 35.04 -19.29
C LEU A 429 -22.89 34.89 -19.07
N VAL A 430 -23.35 34.63 -17.85
CA VAL A 430 -24.78 34.58 -17.52
C VAL A 430 -25.43 35.96 -17.60
N ASP A 431 -24.73 37.03 -17.23
CA ASP A 431 -25.24 38.40 -17.35
C ASP A 431 -25.23 38.90 -18.81
N ASP A 432 -24.26 38.48 -19.63
CA ASP A 432 -24.25 38.66 -21.10
C ASP A 432 -25.43 37.92 -21.76
N VAL A 433 -25.71 36.67 -21.35
CA VAL A 433 -26.86 35.91 -21.84
C VAL A 433 -28.18 36.58 -21.44
N LYS A 434 -28.33 37.10 -20.20
CA LYS A 434 -29.50 37.91 -19.81
C LYS A 434 -29.64 39.20 -20.61
N ALA A 435 -28.53 39.79 -21.08
CA ALA A 435 -28.57 40.94 -21.98
C ALA A 435 -29.09 40.52 -23.37
N ALA A 436 -28.65 39.37 -23.89
CA ALA A 436 -29.15 38.80 -25.14
C ALA A 436 -30.63 38.37 -25.06
N GLU A 437 -31.08 37.75 -23.97
CA GLU A 437 -32.48 37.31 -23.77
C GLU A 437 -33.50 38.45 -23.92
N LYS A 438 -33.14 39.68 -23.55
CA LYS A 438 -33.98 40.88 -23.75
C LYS A 438 -34.26 41.14 -25.24
N ASN A 439 -33.29 40.84 -26.11
CA ASN A 439 -33.39 40.99 -27.55
C ASN A 439 -34.06 39.77 -28.22
N VAL A 440 -34.07 38.62 -27.56
CA VAL A 440 -34.71 37.39 -28.06
C VAL A 440 -36.25 37.47 -28.01
N ARG A 441 -36.84 38.16 -27.02
CA ARG A 441 -38.30 38.31 -26.91
C ARG A 441 -38.98 38.90 -28.17
N PRO A 442 -38.61 40.09 -28.68
CA PRO A 442 -39.21 40.63 -29.89
C PRO A 442 -38.93 39.78 -31.14
N ALA A 443 -37.82 39.04 -31.17
CA ALA A 443 -37.54 38.08 -32.24
C ALA A 443 -38.45 36.84 -32.18
N ILE A 444 -38.80 36.35 -30.98
CA ILE A 444 -39.78 35.27 -30.80
C ILE A 444 -41.18 35.74 -31.19
N GLU A 445 -41.56 36.97 -30.86
CA GLU A 445 -42.87 37.54 -31.21
C GLU A 445 -43.04 37.64 -32.73
N ALA A 446 -42.06 38.20 -33.46
CA ALA A 446 -42.07 38.22 -34.93
C ALA A 446 -42.08 36.81 -35.57
N VAL A 447 -41.40 35.82 -34.97
CA VAL A 447 -41.43 34.42 -35.44
C VAL A 447 -42.75 33.73 -35.10
N LEU A 448 -43.45 34.12 -34.02
CA LEU A 448 -44.78 33.63 -33.71
C LEU A 448 -45.81 34.17 -34.70
N GLU A 449 -45.75 35.45 -35.07
CA GLU A 449 -46.61 36.05 -36.09
C GLU A 449 -46.42 35.39 -37.46
N ALA A 450 -45.18 35.11 -37.88
CA ALA A 450 -44.92 34.34 -39.09
C ALA A 450 -45.47 32.89 -39.02
N LYS A 451 -45.42 32.26 -37.83
CA LYS A 451 -45.90 30.88 -37.63
C LYS A 451 -47.42 30.77 -37.46
N THR A 452 -48.12 31.79 -36.97
CA THR A 452 -49.59 31.76 -36.91
C THR A 452 -50.20 31.85 -38.31
N MET A 453 -49.61 32.64 -39.21
CA MET A 453 -50.00 32.67 -40.63
C MET A 453 -49.80 31.30 -41.30
N LEU A 454 -48.58 30.77 -41.30
CA LEU A 454 -48.25 29.44 -41.86
C LEU A 454 -49.09 28.31 -41.21
N GLY A 455 -49.40 28.44 -39.92
CA GLY A 455 -50.19 27.49 -39.15
C GLY A 455 -51.70 27.53 -39.41
N ILE A 456 -52.20 28.52 -40.15
CA ILE A 456 -53.56 28.51 -40.72
C ILE A 456 -53.53 27.68 -42.01
N GLU A 457 -52.63 28.02 -42.93
CA GLU A 457 -52.48 27.37 -44.24
C GLU A 457 -52.31 25.84 -44.12
N LEU A 458 -51.35 25.39 -43.31
CA LEU A 458 -51.07 23.95 -43.13
C LEU A 458 -52.23 23.15 -42.50
N ARG A 459 -53.16 23.80 -41.78
CA ARG A 459 -54.35 23.11 -41.21
C ARG A 459 -55.41 22.82 -42.25
N GLU A 460 -55.49 23.60 -43.32
CA GLU A 460 -56.44 23.38 -44.41
C GLU A 460 -55.97 22.25 -45.34
N GLU A 461 -54.65 22.12 -45.52
CA GLU A 461 -54.05 20.98 -46.24
C GLU A 461 -54.15 19.68 -45.43
N SER A 462 -53.72 19.69 -44.15
CA SER A 462 -53.61 18.47 -43.34
C SER A 462 -54.93 17.69 -43.20
N LYS A 463 -56.07 18.39 -43.14
CA LYS A 463 -57.40 17.77 -43.05
C LYS A 463 -57.72 16.90 -44.27
N ARG A 464 -57.27 17.29 -45.47
CA ARG A 464 -57.57 16.57 -46.72
C ARG A 464 -56.87 15.21 -46.80
N LEU A 465 -55.70 15.08 -46.17
CA LEU A 465 -54.88 13.86 -46.24
C LEU A 465 -55.28 12.78 -45.20
N GLU A 466 -55.85 13.17 -44.06
CA GLU A 466 -56.24 12.21 -43.01
C GLU A 466 -57.44 11.32 -43.41
N GLU A 467 -58.30 11.80 -44.30
CA GLU A 467 -59.51 11.08 -44.72
C GLU A 467 -59.18 9.92 -45.68
N GLU A 468 -58.20 10.09 -46.57
CA GLU A 468 -57.73 9.04 -47.48
C GLU A 468 -57.00 7.89 -46.77
N ALA A 469 -56.23 8.20 -45.73
CA ALA A 469 -55.33 7.24 -45.09
C ALA A 469 -56.07 6.14 -44.29
N LYS A 470 -57.21 6.48 -43.69
CA LYS A 470 -57.97 5.57 -42.81
C LYS A 470 -58.64 4.42 -43.57
N ALA A 471 -58.96 4.60 -44.85
CA ALA A 471 -59.65 3.61 -45.67
C ALA A 471 -58.80 2.37 -46.07
N LYS A 472 -57.46 2.44 -45.95
CA LYS A 472 -56.56 1.39 -46.44
C LYS A 472 -56.26 0.29 -45.41
N ARG A 473 -55.96 0.66 -44.16
CA ARG A 473 -55.42 -0.27 -43.14
C ARG A 473 -56.37 -1.40 -42.73
N ALA A 474 -57.69 -1.18 -42.80
CA ALA A 474 -58.70 -2.13 -42.34
C ALA A 474 -58.73 -3.47 -43.11
N LYS A 475 -57.99 -3.60 -44.22
CA LYS A 475 -57.95 -4.82 -45.06
C LYS A 475 -56.78 -5.76 -44.78
N GLU A 476 -55.75 -5.30 -44.07
CA GLU A 476 -54.47 -6.03 -43.94
C GLU A 476 -54.41 -6.96 -42.71
N GLU A 477 -55.39 -6.88 -41.81
CA GLU A 477 -55.36 -7.59 -40.53
C GLU A 477 -56.01 -9.00 -40.56
N GLU A 478 -56.89 -9.26 -41.53
CA GLU A 478 -57.68 -10.50 -41.59
C GLU A 478 -56.85 -11.74 -42.01
N GLU A 479 -55.89 -11.57 -42.94
CA GLU A 479 -55.15 -12.67 -43.57
C GLU A 479 -54.15 -13.40 -42.63
N ARG A 480 -53.78 -12.79 -41.50
CA ARG A 480 -52.62 -13.24 -40.69
C ARG A 480 -52.88 -14.39 -39.71
N MET A 481 -54.13 -14.77 -39.46
CA MET A 481 -54.46 -15.67 -38.34
C MET A 481 -54.44 -17.17 -38.68
N GLU A 482 -54.40 -17.58 -39.95
CA GLU A 482 -54.61 -18.98 -40.34
C GLU A 482 -53.36 -19.88 -40.18
N ILE A 483 -52.17 -19.34 -40.46
CA ILE A 483 -50.91 -20.09 -40.62
C ILE A 483 -50.44 -20.81 -39.34
N VAL A 484 -50.78 -20.27 -38.16
CA VAL A 484 -50.16 -20.64 -36.87
C VAL A 484 -50.54 -22.05 -36.37
N ARG A 485 -51.56 -22.71 -36.95
CA ARG A 485 -52.08 -23.98 -36.42
C ARG A 485 -51.26 -25.25 -36.74
N GLN A 486 -50.43 -25.26 -37.78
CA GLN A 486 -49.94 -26.53 -38.36
C GLN A 486 -48.69 -27.15 -37.68
N ILE A 487 -47.90 -26.38 -36.93
CA ILE A 487 -46.51 -26.76 -36.55
C ILE A 487 -46.43 -27.70 -35.32
N ARG A 488 -47.55 -28.05 -34.66
CA ARG A 488 -47.55 -28.75 -33.35
C ARG A 488 -47.68 -30.29 -33.39
N ALA A 489 -47.49 -30.94 -34.53
CA ALA A 489 -48.01 -32.30 -34.75
C ALA A 489 -47.01 -33.48 -34.65
N LEU A 490 -45.67 -33.29 -34.63
CA LEU A 490 -44.73 -34.38 -34.93
C LEU A 490 -43.57 -34.61 -33.91
N GLU A 491 -43.57 -35.84 -33.36
CA GLU A 491 -42.42 -36.76 -33.11
C GLU A 491 -41.65 -36.81 -31.76
N SER A 492 -41.24 -38.03 -31.33
CA SER A 492 -40.78 -38.35 -29.96
C SER A 492 -40.15 -39.78 -29.69
N VAL A 493 -38.90 -39.86 -29.16
CA VAL A 493 -38.21 -40.86 -28.22
C VAL A 493 -37.78 -42.37 -28.63
N PRO A 494 -36.86 -43.11 -27.89
CA PRO A 494 -35.83 -44.11 -28.42
C PRO A 494 -35.50 -45.47 -27.59
N VAL A 495 -34.27 -46.13 -27.67
CA VAL A 495 -33.49 -47.07 -26.69
C VAL A 495 -32.78 -48.43 -27.21
N ASP A 496 -31.80 -49.11 -26.48
CA ASP A 496 -30.61 -50.04 -26.83
C ASP A 496 -30.27 -51.42 -26.00
N ARG A 497 -29.20 -52.34 -26.20
CA ARG A 497 -28.64 -53.54 -25.31
C ARG A 497 -27.27 -54.39 -25.68
N THR A 498 -26.67 -55.36 -24.87
CA THR A 498 -25.34 -56.25 -24.97
C THR A 498 -25.16 -57.57 -24.02
N VAL A 499 -24.13 -58.53 -23.78
CA VAL A 499 -22.92 -59.37 -24.36
C VAL A 499 -22.21 -60.50 -23.37
N GLN A 500 -21.35 -61.57 -23.73
CA GLN A 500 -20.69 -62.69 -22.83
C GLN A 500 -19.41 -63.64 -23.31
N PHE A 501 -18.77 -64.62 -22.52
CA PHE A 501 -17.50 -65.52 -22.77
C PHE A 501 -17.09 -66.80 -21.80
N ASP A 502 -16.09 -67.78 -22.06
CA ASP A 502 -15.61 -69.03 -21.22
C ASP A 502 -14.19 -69.87 -21.50
N PRO A 503 -13.54 -70.79 -20.61
CA PRO A 503 -12.16 -71.55 -20.73
C PRO A 503 -11.79 -73.03 -20.09
N THR A 504 -10.51 -73.65 -20.13
CA THR A 504 -9.98 -75.01 -19.49
C THR A 504 -8.38 -75.32 -19.51
N SER A 505 -7.53 -76.38 -19.12
CA SER A 505 -7.36 -77.78 -18.42
C SER A 505 -5.82 -78.34 -18.14
N VAL A 506 -5.44 -79.49 -17.39
CA VAL A 506 -3.99 -80.03 -17.01
C VAL A 506 -3.71 -81.57 -16.49
N SER A 507 -2.45 -82.17 -16.29
CA SER A 507 -2.06 -83.56 -15.62
C SER A 507 -0.57 -83.96 -15.05
N GLU A 508 -0.04 -85.27 -14.93
CA GLU A 508 0.95 -85.85 -13.84
C GLU A 508 1.96 -87.15 -14.00
N SER A 509 2.85 -87.55 -12.98
CA SER A 509 3.49 -88.91 -12.47
C SER A 509 5.00 -89.54 -12.56
N SER A 510 5.52 -90.45 -11.61
CA SER A 510 6.89 -91.27 -11.55
C SER A 510 7.25 -92.31 -10.32
N ARG A 511 8.35 -93.22 -10.25
CA ARG A 511 8.79 -94.25 -9.11
C ARG A 511 10.15 -95.21 -9.12
N HIS A 512 10.64 -95.84 -7.96
CA HIS A 512 11.37 -97.21 -7.58
C HIS A 512 12.94 -97.62 -7.32
N VAL A 513 13.36 -98.70 -6.51
CA VAL A 513 14.79 -99.27 -6.06
C VAL A 513 14.82 -100.63 -5.10
N LEU A 514 15.76 -101.55 -4.54
CA LEU A 514 17.25 -102.07 -4.35
C LEU A 514 17.53 -103.57 -3.70
N GLU A 515 18.79 -104.15 -3.37
CA GLU A 515 19.18 -105.59 -2.83
C GLU A 515 20.62 -105.95 -2.10
N ALA A 516 20.98 -107.18 -1.47
CA ALA A 516 22.33 -107.79 -0.93
C ALA A 516 22.43 -109.29 -0.23
N MET A 517 23.57 -109.80 0.41
CA MET A 517 23.97 -111.28 0.74
C MET A 517 24.07 -111.91 2.24
N SER A 518 24.87 -113.00 2.52
CA SER A 518 24.67 -114.20 3.45
C SER A 518 25.23 -114.26 4.94
N MET A 519 24.99 -115.38 5.69
CA MET A 519 24.84 -115.47 7.17
C MET A 519 25.89 -116.25 8.04
N ALA A 520 26.30 -117.49 7.73
CA ALA A 520 26.96 -118.36 8.73
C ALA A 520 28.33 -117.84 9.22
N GLU A 521 29.14 -117.27 8.31
CA GLU A 521 30.43 -116.65 8.62
C GLU A 521 30.33 -115.43 9.56
N LEU A 522 29.12 -114.88 9.76
CA LEU A 522 28.92 -113.73 10.62
C LEU A 522 29.10 -114.10 12.10
N LEU A 523 28.76 -115.33 12.51
CA LEU A 523 28.70 -115.70 13.92
C LEU A 523 30.09 -115.88 14.57
N GLU A 524 31.02 -116.59 13.92
CA GLU A 524 32.38 -116.76 14.45
C GLU A 524 33.18 -115.44 14.43
N ARG A 525 33.04 -114.65 13.35
CA ARG A 525 33.62 -113.30 13.28
C ARG A 525 33.08 -112.41 14.41
N LEU A 526 31.79 -112.53 14.74
CA LEU A 526 31.14 -111.79 15.82
C LEU A 526 31.62 -112.22 17.23
N GLU A 527 32.01 -113.48 17.45
CA GLU A 527 32.57 -113.91 18.74
C GLU A 527 33.97 -113.33 18.99
N MET A 528 34.86 -113.38 17.99
CA MET A 528 36.20 -112.78 18.07
C MET A 528 36.14 -111.26 18.25
N VAL A 529 35.27 -110.58 17.49
CA VAL A 529 35.07 -109.13 17.59
C VAL A 529 34.52 -108.72 18.96
N LYS A 530 33.62 -109.50 19.58
CA LYS A 530 33.13 -109.23 20.96
C LYS A 530 34.25 -109.23 22.01
N GLN A 531 35.25 -110.09 21.89
CA GLN A 531 36.35 -110.16 22.87
C GLN A 531 37.28 -108.95 22.72
N GLN A 532 37.75 -108.68 21.51
CA GLN A 532 38.59 -107.51 21.20
C GLN A 532 37.87 -106.18 21.53
N ALA A 533 36.54 -106.12 21.37
CA ALA A 533 35.76 -104.95 21.75
C ALA A 533 35.77 -104.68 23.27
N LYS A 534 35.80 -105.71 24.12
CA LYS A 534 35.79 -105.56 25.59
C LYS A 534 37.09 -104.98 26.14
N GLU A 535 38.23 -105.49 25.69
CA GLU A 535 39.55 -105.02 26.13
C GLU A 535 39.75 -103.55 25.72
N GLN A 536 39.43 -103.22 24.47
CA GLN A 536 39.39 -101.84 23.99
C GLN A 536 38.39 -100.97 24.75
N GLU A 537 37.29 -101.52 25.27
CA GLU A 537 36.35 -100.75 26.10
C GLU A 537 36.96 -100.40 27.47
N GLU A 538 37.70 -101.30 28.11
CA GLU A 538 38.36 -101.02 29.38
C GLU A 538 39.47 -99.98 29.28
N GLU A 539 40.29 -100.05 28.23
CA GLU A 539 41.34 -99.04 27.98
C GLU A 539 40.71 -97.67 27.73
N ARG A 540 39.72 -97.59 26.83
CA ARG A 540 38.95 -96.35 26.59
C ARG A 540 38.27 -95.84 27.86
N ARG A 541 37.73 -96.70 28.72
CA ARG A 541 37.15 -96.31 30.02
C ARG A 541 38.20 -95.66 30.94
N LYS A 542 39.43 -96.20 31.00
CA LYS A 542 40.55 -95.65 31.79
C LYS A 542 40.99 -94.27 31.24
N GLU A 543 41.18 -94.15 29.93
CA GLU A 543 41.49 -92.87 29.25
C GLU A 543 40.38 -91.82 29.46
N ILE A 544 39.11 -92.22 29.38
CA ILE A 544 37.96 -91.35 29.61
C ILE A 544 37.91 -90.83 31.05
N ILE A 545 38.39 -91.59 32.04
CA ILE A 545 38.48 -91.13 33.43
C ILE A 545 39.61 -90.11 33.59
N LEU A 546 40.83 -90.42 33.13
CA LEU A 546 41.97 -89.51 33.23
C LEU A 546 41.72 -88.19 32.48
N THR A 547 41.16 -88.26 31.27
CA THR A 547 40.81 -87.06 30.49
C THR A 547 39.64 -86.28 31.08
N LYS A 548 38.75 -86.88 31.89
CA LYS A 548 37.75 -86.14 32.68
C LYS A 548 38.40 -85.41 33.85
N GLN A 549 39.23 -86.09 34.64
CA GLN A 549 39.92 -85.50 35.80
C GLN A 549 40.77 -84.30 35.38
N ALA A 550 41.61 -84.46 34.34
CA ALA A 550 42.40 -83.37 33.79
C ALA A 550 41.53 -82.18 33.33
N ARG A 551 40.39 -82.44 32.66
CA ARG A 551 39.45 -81.37 32.25
C ARG A 551 38.79 -80.67 33.43
N GLU A 552 38.53 -81.36 34.54
CA GLU A 552 37.91 -80.76 35.74
C GLU A 552 38.90 -79.86 36.49
N GLU A 553 40.15 -80.28 36.65
CA GLU A 553 41.22 -79.44 37.20
C GLU A 553 41.46 -78.18 36.35
N ASP A 554 41.49 -78.35 35.03
CA ASP A 554 41.68 -77.30 34.06
C ASP A 554 40.49 -76.31 34.02
N LEU A 555 39.27 -76.77 34.31
CA LEU A 555 38.11 -75.91 34.50
C LEU A 555 38.18 -75.13 35.82
N VAL A 556 38.68 -75.73 36.91
CA VAL A 556 38.84 -75.06 38.22
C VAL A 556 39.86 -73.93 38.15
N THR A 557 40.99 -74.11 37.45
CA THR A 557 42.00 -73.05 37.27
C THR A 557 41.48 -71.90 36.40
N ARG A 558 40.76 -72.21 35.31
CA ARG A 558 40.09 -71.21 34.45
C ARG A 558 39.00 -70.44 35.21
N VAL A 559 38.20 -71.07 36.07
CA VAL A 559 37.20 -70.38 36.91
C VAL A 559 37.86 -69.42 37.91
N LYS A 560 38.95 -69.82 38.57
CA LYS A 560 39.69 -68.95 39.52
C LYS A 560 40.24 -67.69 38.84
N THR A 561 40.86 -67.83 37.68
CA THR A 561 41.41 -66.70 36.90
C THR A 561 40.32 -65.79 36.34
N ILE A 562 39.23 -66.35 35.78
CA ILE A 562 38.04 -65.58 35.36
C ILE A 562 37.47 -64.76 36.53
N HIS A 563 37.39 -65.32 37.74
CA HIS A 563 36.87 -64.61 38.91
C HIS A 563 37.74 -63.40 39.29
N GLN A 564 39.07 -63.57 39.35
CA GLN A 564 40.01 -62.46 39.61
C GLN A 564 39.86 -61.34 38.57
N VAL A 565 39.81 -61.70 37.28
CA VAL A 565 39.65 -60.75 36.16
C VAL A 565 38.29 -60.04 36.20
N ARG A 566 37.22 -60.72 36.62
CA ARG A 566 35.89 -60.11 36.81
C ARG A 566 35.90 -59.05 37.92
N GLU A 567 36.59 -59.27 39.04
CA GLU A 567 36.68 -58.28 40.12
C GLU A 567 37.56 -57.08 39.78
N ILE A 568 38.64 -57.27 39.02
CA ILE A 568 39.44 -56.17 38.46
C ILE A 568 38.56 -55.33 37.53
N ARG A 569 37.94 -55.95 36.51
CA ARG A 569 37.04 -55.26 35.57
C ARG A 569 35.87 -54.55 36.24
N LYS A 570 35.33 -55.06 37.36
CA LYS A 570 34.31 -54.38 38.17
C LYS A 570 34.81 -53.08 38.81
N LYS A 571 36.08 -53.02 39.23
CA LYS A 571 36.71 -51.80 39.76
C LYS A 571 36.96 -50.81 38.62
N ASP A 572 37.59 -51.26 37.54
CA ASP A 572 37.91 -50.43 36.37
C ASP A 572 36.65 -49.82 35.75
N ALA A 573 35.58 -50.61 35.58
CA ALA A 573 34.32 -50.14 35.02
C ALA A 573 33.60 -49.12 35.93
N LYS A 574 33.74 -49.24 37.26
CA LYS A 574 33.26 -48.21 38.20
C LYS A 574 34.06 -46.92 38.05
N GLU A 575 35.39 -47.00 38.02
CA GLU A 575 36.23 -45.81 37.90
C GLU A 575 36.07 -45.11 36.55
N GLN A 576 36.07 -45.86 35.45
CA GLN A 576 35.80 -45.35 34.10
C GLN A 576 34.41 -44.70 33.99
N ARG A 577 33.40 -45.23 34.69
CA ARG A 577 32.08 -44.58 34.78
C ARG A 577 32.14 -43.25 35.54
N MET A 578 32.87 -43.18 36.65
CA MET A 578 33.06 -41.92 37.40
C MET A 578 33.86 -40.88 36.60
N ARG A 579 34.95 -41.28 35.92
CA ARG A 579 35.74 -40.42 35.03
C ARG A 579 34.89 -39.88 33.87
N LYS A 580 34.03 -40.71 33.26
CA LYS A 580 33.10 -40.29 32.20
C LYS A 580 31.99 -39.35 32.69
N LEU A 581 31.46 -39.56 33.89
CA LEU A 581 30.47 -38.65 34.49
C LEU A 581 31.07 -37.25 34.69
N LYS A 582 32.26 -37.15 35.30
CA LYS A 582 32.96 -35.87 35.50
C LYS A 582 33.23 -35.13 34.20
N LYS A 583 33.79 -35.80 33.18
CA LYS A 583 34.00 -35.17 31.86
C LYS A 583 32.69 -34.68 31.23
N ALA A 584 31.62 -35.46 31.34
CA ALA A 584 30.29 -35.05 30.86
C ALA A 584 29.60 -33.98 31.74
N GLU A 585 30.18 -33.59 32.87
CA GLU A 585 29.76 -32.44 33.70
C GLU A 585 30.61 -31.21 33.33
N GLU A 586 31.93 -31.38 33.24
CA GLU A 586 32.90 -30.39 32.74
C GLU A 586 32.52 -29.86 31.33
N GLU A 587 32.16 -30.74 30.40
CA GLU A 587 31.69 -30.37 29.05
C GLU A 587 30.39 -29.54 29.07
N LYS A 588 29.48 -29.78 30.04
CA LYS A 588 28.24 -29.01 30.18
C LYS A 588 28.52 -27.63 30.76
N GLU A 589 29.40 -27.54 31.76
CA GLU A 589 29.83 -26.25 32.30
C GLU A 589 30.52 -25.40 31.22
N LEU A 590 31.44 -25.97 30.45
CA LEU A 590 32.13 -25.26 29.35
C LEU A 590 31.12 -24.71 28.32
N ARG A 591 30.14 -25.52 27.89
CA ARG A 591 29.05 -25.09 27.00
C ARG A 591 28.23 -23.95 27.59
N LEU A 592 27.94 -24.00 28.89
CA LEU A 592 27.16 -22.97 29.58
C LEU A 592 27.96 -21.67 29.76
N ARG A 593 29.27 -21.74 30.05
CA ARG A 593 30.17 -20.57 30.13
C ARG A 593 30.28 -19.86 28.76
N VAL A 594 30.59 -20.58 27.69
CA VAL A 594 30.67 -20.03 26.33
C VAL A 594 29.36 -19.35 25.90
N ARG A 595 28.21 -19.97 26.21
CA ARG A 595 26.89 -19.37 25.95
C ARG A 595 26.65 -18.10 26.76
N ASN A 596 27.00 -18.08 28.05
CA ASN A 596 26.82 -16.90 28.90
C ASN A 596 27.70 -15.74 28.44
N GLU A 597 28.96 -15.99 28.08
CA GLU A 597 29.87 -14.98 27.52
C GLU A 597 29.36 -14.39 26.20
N ALA A 598 28.81 -15.22 25.32
CA ALA A 598 28.19 -14.77 24.08
C ALA A 598 26.91 -13.95 24.33
N GLN A 599 26.11 -14.33 25.33
CA GLN A 599 24.90 -13.59 25.72
C GLN A 599 25.20 -12.23 26.35
N LEU A 600 26.28 -12.10 27.13
CA LEU A 600 26.72 -10.82 27.71
C LEU A 600 27.15 -9.84 26.61
N LYS A 601 28.02 -10.27 25.68
CA LYS A 601 28.46 -9.45 24.54
C LYS A 601 27.29 -8.98 23.68
N LEU A 602 26.33 -9.86 23.42
CA LEU A 602 25.09 -9.52 22.72
C LEU A 602 24.25 -8.48 23.49
N GLN A 603 24.15 -8.58 24.82
CA GLN A 603 23.44 -7.58 25.64
C GLN A 603 24.14 -6.21 25.58
N GLU A 604 25.47 -6.17 25.65
CA GLU A 604 26.27 -4.95 25.50
C GLU A 604 26.03 -4.27 24.13
N GLU A 605 26.11 -5.03 23.02
CA GLU A 605 25.81 -4.52 21.67
C GLU A 605 24.38 -3.96 21.54
N ILE A 606 23.39 -4.67 22.09
CA ILE A 606 21.98 -4.25 22.09
C ILE A 606 21.81 -2.96 22.91
N GLU A 607 22.45 -2.86 24.07
CA GLU A 607 22.39 -1.65 24.88
C GLU A 607 23.05 -0.45 24.21
N MET A 608 24.20 -0.64 23.55
CA MET A 608 24.87 0.43 22.82
C MET A 608 24.00 0.97 21.68
N LYS A 609 23.34 0.09 20.90
CA LYS A 609 22.38 0.50 19.87
C LYS A 609 21.16 1.23 20.45
N ARG A 610 20.62 0.76 21.59
CA ARG A 610 19.51 1.43 22.28
C ARG A 610 19.89 2.82 22.79
N LYS A 611 21.09 2.97 23.36
CA LYS A 611 21.62 4.27 23.85
C LYS A 611 21.77 5.25 22.68
N ALA A 612 22.43 4.83 21.59
CA ALA A 612 22.57 5.64 20.37
C ALA A 612 21.21 6.10 19.82
N ARG A 613 20.22 5.19 19.71
CA ARG A 613 18.87 5.54 19.22
C ARG A 613 18.13 6.53 20.15
N ILE A 614 18.31 6.43 21.46
CA ILE A 614 17.73 7.37 22.42
C ILE A 614 18.38 8.76 22.26
N GLU A 615 19.70 8.82 22.07
CA GLU A 615 20.39 10.08 21.81
C GLU A 615 19.97 10.73 20.47
N GLU A 616 19.71 9.94 19.43
CA GLU A 616 19.17 10.42 18.15
C GLU A 616 17.75 10.98 18.30
N ASP A 617 16.85 10.21 18.91
CA ASP A 617 15.47 10.67 19.18
C ASP A 617 15.46 11.90 20.11
N GLU A 618 16.43 12.06 21.02
CA GLU A 618 16.61 13.28 21.83
C GLU A 618 17.14 14.48 21.03
N LYS A 619 18.11 14.27 20.12
CA LYS A 619 18.62 15.35 19.24
C LYS A 619 17.50 15.87 18.35
N LEU A 620 16.74 14.97 17.72
CA LEU A 620 15.58 15.31 16.89
C LEU A 620 14.48 16.05 17.66
N ARG A 621 14.22 15.72 18.94
CA ARG A 621 13.29 16.47 19.79
C ARG A 621 13.76 17.91 20.02
N LYS A 622 15.02 18.10 20.41
CA LYS A 622 15.62 19.42 20.65
C LYS A 622 15.63 20.28 19.37
N GLU A 623 15.85 19.66 18.21
CA GLU A 623 15.71 20.33 16.90
C GLU A 623 14.27 20.75 16.59
N MET A 624 13.28 19.88 16.85
CA MET A 624 11.86 20.20 16.66
C MET A 624 11.39 21.33 17.60
N GLU A 625 11.76 21.28 18.88
CA GLU A 625 11.51 22.35 19.87
C GLU A 625 12.09 23.69 19.38
N MET A 626 13.34 23.70 18.88
CA MET A 626 13.98 24.89 18.32
C MET A 626 13.32 25.38 17.02
N ILE A 627 12.70 24.51 16.22
CA ILE A 627 11.90 24.88 15.05
C ILE A 627 10.56 25.49 15.46
N GLU A 628 9.91 24.96 16.50
CA GLU A 628 8.65 25.49 17.02
C GLU A 628 8.84 26.86 17.68
N ILE A 629 9.90 27.04 18.47
CA ILE A 629 10.29 28.34 19.03
C ILE A 629 10.53 29.37 17.90
N LYS A 630 11.26 29.00 16.84
CA LYS A 630 11.46 29.87 15.66
C LYS A 630 10.14 30.24 14.97
N LYS A 631 9.19 29.30 14.83
CA LYS A 631 7.85 29.57 14.28
C LYS A 631 7.05 30.53 15.15
N GLN A 632 7.12 30.39 16.48
CA GLN A 632 6.44 31.30 17.42
C GLN A 632 6.99 32.73 17.31
N PHE A 633 8.31 32.91 17.25
CA PHE A 633 8.92 34.23 17.02
C PHE A 633 8.54 34.84 15.67
N LEU A 634 8.51 34.05 14.59
CA LEU A 634 8.07 34.53 13.27
C LEU A 634 6.58 34.90 13.23
N ALA A 635 5.72 34.15 13.92
CA ALA A 635 4.30 34.47 14.03
C ALA A 635 4.05 35.76 14.85
N ALA A 636 4.79 35.97 15.94
CA ALA A 636 4.75 37.21 16.70
C ALA A 636 5.22 38.42 15.87
N GLY A 637 6.28 38.25 15.06
CA GLY A 637 6.75 39.26 14.12
C GLY A 637 5.72 39.57 13.02
N ALA A 638 5.03 38.56 12.49
CA ALA A 638 3.96 38.75 11.50
C ALA A 638 2.80 39.57 12.07
N ALA A 639 2.29 39.21 13.27
CA ALA A 639 1.21 39.94 13.93
C ALA A 639 1.56 41.43 14.17
N GLN A 640 2.79 41.73 14.61
CA GLN A 640 3.24 43.12 14.77
C GLN A 640 3.38 43.90 13.45
N MET A 641 3.60 43.21 12.33
CA MET A 641 3.64 43.83 11.00
C MET A 641 2.24 44.04 10.43
N GLU A 642 1.30 43.13 10.70
CA GLU A 642 -0.12 43.31 10.35
C GLU A 642 -0.75 44.47 11.14
N GLU A 643 -0.48 44.57 12.45
CA GLU A 643 -0.97 45.68 13.29
C GLU A 643 -0.49 47.05 12.77
N LYS A 644 0.78 47.17 12.37
CA LYS A 644 1.32 48.39 11.73
C LYS A 644 0.61 48.69 10.40
N LYS A 645 0.41 47.66 9.57
CA LYS A 645 -0.28 47.77 8.27
C LYS A 645 -1.74 48.24 8.43
N PHE A 646 -2.44 47.82 9.48
CA PHE A 646 -3.79 48.34 9.78
C PHE A 646 -3.75 49.82 10.16
N ARG A 647 -2.85 50.22 11.08
CA ARG A 647 -2.68 51.63 11.48
C ARG A 647 -2.29 52.54 10.29
N ASP A 648 -1.46 52.06 9.37
CA ASP A 648 -1.10 52.79 8.14
C ASP A 648 -2.30 52.95 7.17
N LEU A 649 -3.18 51.96 7.10
CA LEU A 649 -4.42 52.03 6.32
C LEU A 649 -5.45 53.00 6.93
N GLU A 650 -5.59 53.01 8.26
CA GLU A 650 -6.42 53.96 9.01
C GLU A 650 -5.93 55.40 8.80
N ALA A 651 -4.62 55.65 8.98
CA ALA A 651 -4.00 56.93 8.66
C ALA A 651 -4.11 57.29 7.17
N GLY A 652 -4.22 56.30 6.27
CA GLY A 652 -4.53 56.49 4.85
C GLY A 652 -5.99 56.91 4.60
N ALA A 653 -6.94 56.36 5.34
CA ALA A 653 -8.36 56.72 5.28
C ALA A 653 -8.61 58.12 5.85
N GLU A 654 -7.98 58.46 6.98
CA GLU A 654 -8.03 59.81 7.55
C GLU A 654 -7.56 60.88 6.56
N ARG A 655 -6.43 60.65 5.88
CA ARG A 655 -5.90 61.58 4.87
C ARG A 655 -6.92 61.82 3.75
N LYS A 656 -7.52 60.75 3.20
CA LYS A 656 -8.58 60.85 2.18
C LYS A 656 -9.82 61.61 2.67
N LEU A 657 -10.20 61.46 3.94
CA LEU A 657 -11.31 62.21 4.55
C LEU A 657 -10.97 63.71 4.68
N ARG A 658 -9.77 64.05 5.14
CA ARG A 658 -9.30 65.44 5.23
C ARG A 658 -9.19 66.09 3.84
N ASP A 659 -8.70 65.36 2.84
CA ASP A 659 -8.63 65.83 1.44
C ASP A 659 -10.01 66.08 0.84
N ARG A 660 -11.00 65.20 1.11
CA ARG A 660 -12.39 65.42 0.69
C ARG A 660 -12.97 66.68 1.33
N GLN A 661 -12.85 66.82 2.66
CA GLN A 661 -13.33 68.01 3.37
C GLN A 661 -12.63 69.30 2.91
N ALA A 662 -11.35 69.23 2.50
CA ALA A 662 -10.63 70.37 1.93
C ALA A 662 -11.19 70.78 0.56
N ARG A 663 -11.54 69.80 -0.31
CA ARG A 663 -12.19 70.07 -1.61
C ARG A 663 -13.58 70.68 -1.43
N GLU A 664 -14.42 70.10 -0.58
CA GLU A 664 -15.76 70.61 -0.27
C GLU A 664 -15.71 72.07 0.24
N ARG A 665 -14.70 72.42 1.06
CA ARG A 665 -14.45 73.79 1.52
C ARG A 665 -14.00 74.73 0.39
N LEU A 666 -13.14 74.28 -0.51
CA LEU A 666 -12.67 75.06 -1.67
C LEU A 666 -13.80 75.30 -2.68
N GLU A 667 -14.64 74.29 -2.95
CA GLU A 667 -15.82 74.39 -3.80
C GLU A 667 -16.85 75.38 -3.22
N HIS A 668 -17.10 75.32 -1.91
CA HIS A 668 -17.94 76.30 -1.21
C HIS A 668 -17.35 77.72 -1.23
N GLN A 669 -16.03 77.87 -1.11
CA GLN A 669 -15.37 79.18 -1.25
C GLN A 669 -15.45 79.74 -2.68
N ALA A 670 -15.31 78.89 -3.71
CA ALA A 670 -15.47 79.28 -5.11
C ALA A 670 -16.91 79.73 -5.41
N TYR A 671 -17.91 79.04 -4.87
CA TYR A 671 -19.32 79.44 -4.96
C TYR A 671 -19.61 80.78 -4.28
N LEU A 672 -19.05 81.03 -3.10
CA LEU A 672 -19.16 82.35 -2.45
C LEU A 672 -18.45 83.45 -3.25
N ALA A 673 -17.34 83.14 -3.91
CA ALA A 673 -16.64 84.10 -4.77
C ALA A 673 -17.46 84.48 -6.01
N SER A 674 -18.04 83.52 -6.73
CA SER A 674 -18.87 83.81 -7.92
C SER A 674 -20.11 84.64 -7.58
N MET A 675 -20.77 84.36 -6.45
CA MET A 675 -21.88 85.17 -5.93
C MET A 675 -21.46 86.64 -5.65
N GLN A 676 -20.27 86.87 -5.11
CA GLN A 676 -19.73 88.22 -4.93
C GLN A 676 -19.36 88.90 -6.26
N GLU A 677 -18.95 88.16 -7.28
CA GLU A 677 -18.69 88.73 -8.62
C GLU A 677 -19.98 89.11 -9.34
N GLU A 678 -21.02 88.29 -9.23
CA GLU A 678 -22.36 88.66 -9.68
C GLU A 678 -22.85 89.94 -9.02
N GLU A 679 -22.74 90.07 -7.69
CA GLU A 679 -23.09 91.31 -6.99
C GLU A 679 -22.28 92.52 -7.49
N LYS A 680 -20.97 92.37 -7.66
CA LYS A 680 -20.10 93.43 -8.20
C LYS A 680 -20.56 93.84 -9.59
N ASN A 681 -20.96 92.89 -10.44
CA ASN A 681 -21.44 93.16 -11.80
C ASN A 681 -22.83 93.80 -11.81
N ARG A 682 -23.78 93.35 -10.97
CA ARG A 682 -25.09 94.01 -10.75
C ARG A 682 -24.89 95.46 -10.30
N LYS A 683 -23.97 95.71 -9.35
CA LYS A 683 -23.59 97.05 -8.86
C LYS A 683 -22.91 97.92 -9.93
N LYS A 684 -22.11 97.35 -10.85
CA LYS A 684 -21.57 98.06 -12.03
C LYS A 684 -22.69 98.49 -12.99
N VAL A 685 -23.60 97.58 -13.36
CA VAL A 685 -24.71 97.85 -14.30
C VAL A 685 -25.64 98.94 -13.79
N LEU A 686 -25.97 98.94 -12.48
CA LEU A 686 -26.76 100.00 -11.85
C LEU A 686 -26.07 101.38 -11.96
N LYS A 687 -24.77 101.47 -11.63
CA LYS A 687 -23.98 102.71 -11.78
C LYS A 687 -23.91 103.19 -13.24
N LEU A 688 -23.93 102.27 -14.20
CA LEU A 688 -23.91 102.60 -15.62
C LEU A 688 -25.26 103.18 -16.06
N ARG A 689 -26.40 102.60 -15.62
CA ARG A 689 -27.74 103.19 -15.80
C ARG A 689 -27.89 104.57 -15.14
N GLU A 690 -27.28 104.80 -13.98
CA GLU A 690 -27.29 106.12 -13.34
C GLU A 690 -26.52 107.18 -14.14
N LYS A 691 -25.40 106.81 -14.78
CA LYS A 691 -24.66 107.69 -15.67
C LYS A 691 -25.49 108.07 -16.90
N THR A 692 -26.00 107.08 -17.63
CA THR A 692 -26.82 107.33 -18.83
C THR A 692 -28.08 108.15 -18.51
N ARG A 693 -28.66 107.99 -17.31
CA ARG A 693 -29.78 108.84 -16.84
C ARG A 693 -29.34 110.29 -16.58
N LYS A 694 -28.16 110.52 -16.00
CA LYS A 694 -27.61 111.87 -15.75
C LYS A 694 -27.18 112.57 -17.04
N GLU A 695 -26.65 111.81 -18.00
CA GLU A 695 -26.33 112.27 -19.36
C GLU A 695 -27.60 112.69 -20.11
N PHE A 696 -28.64 111.83 -20.13
CA PHE A 696 -29.95 112.15 -20.72
C PHE A 696 -30.61 113.39 -20.09
N VAL A 697 -30.55 113.56 -18.76
CA VAL A 697 -31.08 114.76 -18.08
C VAL A 697 -30.32 116.02 -18.47
N ARG A 698 -28.98 115.95 -18.66
CA ARG A 698 -28.20 117.10 -19.15
C ARG A 698 -28.59 117.50 -20.57
N GLU A 699 -28.69 116.54 -21.49
CA GLU A 699 -29.16 116.82 -22.86
C GLU A 699 -30.57 117.42 -22.87
N TYR A 700 -31.46 116.96 -21.98
CA TYR A 700 -32.80 117.52 -21.85
C TYR A 700 -32.77 118.97 -21.34
N ASP A 701 -32.02 119.24 -20.26
CA ASP A 701 -31.87 120.59 -19.71
C ASP A 701 -31.21 121.56 -20.71
N GLU A 702 -30.29 121.08 -21.54
CA GLU A 702 -29.63 121.87 -22.59
C GLU A 702 -30.59 122.22 -23.72
N ARG A 703 -31.34 121.25 -24.25
CA ARG A 703 -32.41 121.52 -25.24
C ARG A 703 -33.50 122.45 -24.71
N VAL A 704 -33.84 122.37 -23.41
CA VAL A 704 -34.77 123.29 -22.76
C VAL A 704 -34.18 124.72 -22.70
N ARG A 705 -32.89 124.88 -22.37
CA ARG A 705 -32.22 126.19 -22.42
C ARG A 705 -32.19 126.77 -23.83
N GLU A 706 -31.87 125.97 -24.84
CA GLU A 706 -31.86 126.38 -26.25
C GLU A 706 -33.26 126.83 -26.72
N GLY A 707 -34.30 126.06 -26.39
CA GLY A 707 -35.69 126.43 -26.69
C GLY A 707 -36.14 127.72 -26.00
N VAL A 708 -35.75 127.92 -24.74
CA VAL A 708 -36.03 129.17 -24.00
C VAL A 708 -35.26 130.36 -24.59
N ALA A 709 -34.00 130.18 -24.98
CA ALA A 709 -33.20 131.22 -25.62
C ALA A 709 -33.82 131.66 -26.96
N ALA A 710 -34.19 130.70 -27.82
CA ALA A 710 -34.87 130.98 -29.09
C ALA A 710 -36.22 131.69 -28.90
N MET A 711 -36.97 131.38 -27.83
CA MET A 711 -38.21 132.08 -27.47
C MET A 711 -37.95 133.53 -27.01
N VAL A 712 -36.87 133.77 -26.27
CA VAL A 712 -36.45 135.12 -25.85
C VAL A 712 -36.01 135.96 -27.05
N ASP A 713 -35.25 135.40 -27.98
CA ASP A 713 -34.83 136.11 -29.20
C ASP A 713 -36.02 136.43 -30.12
N ALA A 714 -37.00 135.53 -30.26
CA ALA A 714 -38.25 135.80 -30.97
C ALA A 714 -39.11 136.90 -30.31
N LEU A 715 -39.07 137.02 -28.98
CA LEU A 715 -39.67 138.15 -28.26
C LEU A 715 -38.86 139.44 -28.49
N ALA A 716 -37.53 139.36 -28.54
CA ALA A 716 -36.67 140.52 -28.79
C ALA A 716 -36.88 141.10 -30.21
N THR A 717 -36.99 140.26 -31.24
CA THR A 717 -37.24 140.71 -32.64
C THR A 717 -38.62 141.34 -32.78
N THR A 718 -39.69 140.71 -32.27
CA THR A 718 -41.04 141.27 -32.32
C THR A 718 -41.19 142.55 -31.48
N HIS A 719 -40.40 142.73 -30.42
CA HIS A 719 -40.29 144.00 -29.72
C HIS A 719 -39.49 145.06 -30.50
N ALA A 720 -38.48 144.69 -31.29
CA ALA A 720 -37.74 145.61 -32.16
C ALA A 720 -38.58 146.09 -33.35
N GLU A 721 -39.39 145.22 -33.97
CA GLU A 721 -40.35 145.59 -35.01
C GLU A 721 -41.40 146.59 -34.49
N LYS A 722 -41.96 146.34 -33.31
CA LYS A 722 -42.87 147.29 -32.63
C LYS A 722 -42.22 148.65 -32.38
N ARG A 723 -40.91 148.71 -32.06
CA ARG A 723 -40.18 149.99 -31.93
C ARG A 723 -40.07 150.72 -33.26
N ARG A 724 -39.72 150.04 -34.36
CA ARG A 724 -39.65 150.65 -35.70
C ARG A 724 -40.99 151.21 -36.17
N ILE A 725 -42.10 150.51 -35.90
CA ILE A 725 -43.45 151.01 -36.20
C ILE A 725 -43.74 152.29 -35.39
N VAL A 726 -43.39 152.31 -34.10
CA VAL A 726 -43.55 153.50 -33.24
C VAL A 726 -42.69 154.68 -33.73
N GLU A 727 -41.44 154.44 -34.14
CA GLU A 727 -40.57 155.47 -34.74
C GLU A 727 -41.18 156.05 -36.01
N GLN A 728 -41.66 155.21 -36.94
CA GLN A 728 -42.37 155.66 -38.15
C GLN A 728 -43.60 156.51 -37.83
N THR A 729 -44.42 156.12 -36.84
CA THR A 729 -45.57 156.95 -36.41
C THR A 729 -45.13 158.28 -35.78
N ARG A 730 -44.02 158.30 -35.05
CA ARG A 730 -43.51 159.51 -34.39
C ARG A 730 -42.94 160.51 -35.40
N ASP A 731 -42.31 160.03 -36.46
CA ASP A 731 -41.74 160.89 -37.50
C ASP A 731 -42.81 161.36 -38.52
N PHE A 732 -43.91 160.60 -38.66
CA PHE A 732 -45.15 161.10 -39.28
C PHE A 732 -45.82 162.19 -38.43
N GLU A 733 -45.84 162.02 -37.10
CA GLU A 733 -46.31 163.06 -36.18
C GLU A 733 -45.44 164.33 -36.17
N SER A 734 -44.10 164.21 -36.28
CA SER A 734 -43.22 165.39 -36.33
C SER A 734 -43.42 166.16 -37.63
N THR A 735 -43.45 165.49 -38.78
CA THR A 735 -43.68 166.14 -40.08
C THR A 735 -45.08 166.75 -40.23
N LEU A 736 -46.08 166.29 -39.45
CA LEU A 736 -47.36 166.98 -39.29
C LEU A 736 -47.24 168.23 -38.40
N LYS A 737 -46.54 168.15 -37.26
CA LYS A 737 -46.32 169.29 -36.36
C LYS A 737 -45.49 170.40 -37.01
N ASP A 738 -44.45 170.05 -37.76
CA ASP A 738 -43.62 171.03 -38.49
C ASP A 738 -44.43 171.79 -39.56
N LYS A 739 -45.32 171.10 -40.29
CA LYS A 739 -46.28 171.75 -41.21
C LYS A 739 -47.27 172.68 -40.49
N GLN A 740 -47.63 172.36 -39.24
CA GLN A 740 -48.54 173.16 -38.42
C GLN A 740 -47.85 174.34 -37.73
N ILE A 741 -46.52 174.30 -37.57
CA ILE A 741 -45.69 175.39 -37.02
C ILE A 741 -45.45 176.50 -38.07
N VAL A 742 -45.38 176.14 -39.36
CA VAL A 742 -45.15 177.10 -40.46
C VAL A 742 -46.35 178.03 -40.71
N SER A 743 -47.58 177.64 -40.35
CA SER A 743 -48.79 178.41 -40.71
C SER A 743 -49.19 179.52 -39.75
N ASP A 744 -48.79 179.50 -38.47
CA ASP A 744 -49.34 180.41 -37.45
C ASP A 744 -48.38 180.65 -36.24
N PRO A 745 -47.40 181.55 -36.34
CA PRO A 745 -46.27 181.64 -35.38
C PRO A 745 -46.64 181.95 -33.92
N ASN A 746 -47.74 182.67 -33.68
CA ASN A 746 -48.05 183.25 -32.37
C ASN A 746 -48.69 182.28 -31.36
N LYS A 747 -48.95 181.02 -31.74
CA LYS A 747 -49.72 180.07 -30.90
C LYS A 747 -48.87 179.13 -30.02
N HIS A 748 -47.55 179.07 -30.25
CA HIS A 748 -46.71 177.99 -29.69
C HIS A 748 -46.08 178.29 -28.31
N MET A 749 -46.10 179.55 -27.84
CA MET A 749 -45.39 179.97 -26.61
C MET A 749 -46.15 179.70 -25.29
N THR A 750 -47.45 179.41 -25.33
CA THR A 750 -48.28 179.23 -24.12
C THR A 750 -48.19 177.81 -23.54
N ASN A 751 -47.99 176.79 -24.36
CA ASN A 751 -48.15 175.38 -23.95
C ASN A 751 -46.92 174.78 -23.23
N VAL A 752 -45.73 175.37 -23.42
CA VAL A 752 -44.45 174.84 -22.90
C VAL A 752 -44.39 174.81 -21.36
N LYS A 753 -45.05 175.75 -20.68
CA LYS A 753 -45.05 175.83 -19.20
C LYS A 753 -45.83 174.69 -18.52
N SER A 754 -46.77 174.05 -19.21
CA SER A 754 -47.57 172.93 -18.66
C SER A 754 -46.74 171.65 -18.53
N ILE A 755 -46.04 171.28 -19.60
CA ILE A 755 -45.37 169.97 -19.74
C ILE A 755 -44.18 169.82 -18.78
N LEU A 756 -43.48 170.92 -18.46
CA LEU A 756 -42.38 170.91 -17.49
C LEU A 756 -42.84 170.59 -16.05
N SER A 757 -44.05 171.00 -15.66
CA SER A 757 -44.60 170.68 -14.33
C SER A 757 -44.85 169.17 -14.16
N ALA A 758 -45.50 168.56 -15.16
CA ALA A 758 -45.83 167.13 -15.13
C ALA A 758 -44.59 166.21 -15.11
N ARG A 759 -43.46 166.63 -15.70
CA ARG A 759 -42.23 165.83 -15.74
C ARG A 759 -41.57 165.70 -14.36
N ASN A 760 -41.58 166.77 -13.56
CA ASN A 760 -40.97 166.79 -12.23
C ASN A 760 -41.74 165.92 -11.21
N LEU A 761 -43.05 165.73 -11.41
CA LEU A 761 -43.90 164.87 -10.58
C LEU A 761 -43.64 163.37 -10.77
N ARG A 762 -43.10 162.91 -11.90
CA ARG A 762 -42.76 161.49 -12.11
C ARG A 762 -41.38 161.09 -11.57
N SER A 763 -40.44 162.02 -11.43
CA SER A 763 -39.10 161.74 -10.89
C SER A 763 -39.05 161.47 -9.38
N SER A 764 -40.10 161.81 -8.63
CA SER A 764 -40.12 161.68 -7.16
C SER A 764 -40.57 160.30 -6.65
N HIS A 765 -41.17 159.44 -7.49
CA HIS A 765 -41.75 158.16 -7.07
C HIS A 765 -40.82 156.94 -7.21
N LEU A 766 -39.54 157.12 -7.57
CA LEU A 766 -38.53 156.06 -7.69
C LEU A 766 -37.61 155.94 -6.46
N LYS A 767 -38.12 156.21 -5.25
CA LYS A 767 -37.44 155.98 -3.97
C LYS A 767 -38.41 155.54 -2.86
N GLY A 768 -38.30 154.29 -2.38
CA GLY A 768 -38.99 153.82 -1.16
C GLY A 768 -39.05 152.29 -1.01
N SER A 769 -38.84 151.80 0.22
CA SER A 769 -38.83 150.39 0.69
C SER A 769 -37.75 149.47 0.04
N LEU A 770 -36.76 148.85 0.72
CA LEU A 770 -36.62 148.16 2.03
C LEU A 770 -37.26 146.73 2.01
N VAL A 771 -36.52 145.60 2.07
CA VAL A 771 -35.50 145.05 3.04
C VAL A 771 -36.20 144.38 4.24
N PRO A 772 -35.94 143.08 4.60
CA PRO A 772 -34.63 142.52 5.03
C PRO A 772 -34.12 141.25 4.28
N SER A 773 -33.17 140.50 4.87
CA SER A 773 -32.56 139.22 4.41
C SER A 773 -31.84 138.50 5.59
N ARG A 774 -30.78 137.67 5.35
CA ARG A 774 -29.80 137.01 6.28
C ARG A 774 -30.12 135.57 6.79
N SER A 775 -29.14 134.71 7.19
CA SER A 775 -27.64 134.69 7.05
C SER A 775 -26.97 133.36 7.48
N SER A 776 -25.67 133.19 7.12
CA SER A 776 -24.54 132.52 7.83
C SER A 776 -24.58 131.01 8.19
N VAL A 777 -23.54 130.14 8.12
CA VAL A 777 -22.04 130.19 8.01
C VAL A 777 -21.26 130.01 9.34
N ARG A 778 -20.40 128.95 9.42
CA ARG A 778 -19.28 128.67 10.40
C ARG A 778 -19.64 128.27 11.85
N ASP A 779 -18.82 127.57 12.67
CA ASP A 779 -17.57 126.77 12.50
C ASP A 779 -17.34 125.79 13.70
N ASP A 780 -16.47 124.79 13.53
CA ASP A 780 -15.53 124.08 14.45
C ASP A 780 -15.83 123.53 15.89
N LEU A 781 -15.39 122.26 16.06
CA LEU A 781 -14.59 121.62 17.16
C LEU A 781 -15.05 121.47 18.64
N ALA A 782 -15.20 120.18 19.03
CA ALA A 782 -14.43 119.44 20.08
C ALA A 782 -14.94 119.21 21.55
N ASP A 783 -14.90 117.90 21.89
CA ASP A 783 -14.50 117.23 23.16
C ASP A 783 -15.38 117.17 24.45
N ARG A 784 -15.53 115.90 24.94
CA ARG A 784 -15.67 115.40 26.35
C ARG A 784 -16.98 115.63 27.14
N SER A 785 -17.31 114.83 28.18
CA SER A 785 -17.07 113.39 28.50
C SER A 785 -17.74 112.96 29.83
N THR A 786 -18.45 111.82 29.88
CA THR A 786 -18.71 110.92 31.05
C THR A 786 -19.46 109.66 30.51
N ALA A 787 -19.14 108.40 30.87
CA ALA A 787 -19.33 107.68 32.15
C ALA A 787 -20.82 107.58 32.56
N HIS A 788 -21.41 106.43 32.93
CA HIS A 788 -20.86 105.38 33.81
C HIS A 788 -21.60 104.00 33.74
N VAL A 789 -20.98 102.98 34.36
CA VAL A 789 -21.58 101.77 35.00
C VAL A 789 -21.93 100.54 34.14
N GLU A 790 -21.68 99.38 34.77
CA GLU A 790 -21.79 98.00 34.28
C GLU A 790 -23.13 97.35 34.73
N LEU A 791 -23.48 96.21 34.14
CA LEU A 791 -23.93 95.01 34.89
C LEU A 791 -24.08 93.81 33.94
N GLY A 792 -23.49 92.66 34.31
CA GLY A 792 -23.56 91.44 33.50
C GLY A 792 -24.68 90.48 33.93
N ARG A 793 -25.05 89.55 33.03
CA ARG A 793 -25.73 88.29 33.38
C ARG A 793 -25.25 87.13 32.52
N SER A 794 -25.00 86.00 33.18
CA SER A 794 -24.76 84.69 32.57
C SER A 794 -26.09 83.94 32.35
N TYR A 795 -26.12 82.94 31.45
CA TYR A 795 -26.40 81.52 31.79
C TYR A 795 -26.56 80.61 30.55
N ARG A 796 -26.11 79.35 30.69
CA ARG A 796 -26.30 78.17 29.80
C ARG A 796 -25.62 78.26 28.41
N GLY A 797 -25.10 77.17 27.84
CA GLY A 797 -24.99 75.78 28.33
C GLY A 797 -23.95 74.96 27.56
N LEU A 798 -23.50 73.84 28.15
CA LEU A 798 -22.40 72.99 27.68
C LEU A 798 -22.79 72.02 26.53
N PRO A 799 -21.82 71.44 25.79
CA PRO A 799 -22.07 70.64 24.59
C PRO A 799 -22.44 69.18 24.90
N TYR A 800 -22.94 68.46 23.89
CA TYR A 800 -23.02 66.99 23.94
C TYR A 800 -21.87 66.32 23.19
N ARG A 801 -21.17 65.46 23.93
CA ARG A 801 -20.24 64.43 23.47
C ARG A 801 -21.00 63.10 23.53
N THR A 802 -20.74 62.18 22.61
CA THR A 802 -21.22 60.78 22.72
C THR A 802 -20.08 59.83 22.41
N GLU A 803 -19.48 59.29 23.48
CA GLU A 803 -18.85 57.96 23.49
C GLU A 803 -19.94 56.91 23.15
N GLU A 804 -19.69 55.87 22.36
CA GLU A 804 -18.96 54.65 22.73
C GLU A 804 -19.49 53.98 24.02
N VAL A 805 -20.06 52.78 23.86
CA VAL A 805 -19.76 51.52 24.59
C VAL A 805 -20.88 50.51 24.33
N LEU A 806 -20.60 49.51 23.48
CA LEU A 806 -20.85 48.06 23.67
C LEU A 806 -20.38 47.28 22.44
#